data_AF-A0AAV2EMU0-F1
#
_entry.id   AF-A0AAV2EMU0-F1
#
_cell.length_a   1.000
_cell.length_b   1.000
_cell.length_c   1.000
_cell.angle_alpha   90.00
_cell.angle_beta   90.00
_cell.angle_gamma   90.00
#
_symmetry.space_group_name_H-M   'P 1'
#
loop_
_entity.id
_entity.type
_entity.pdbx_description
1 polymer ?
#
loop_
_entity_poly.entity_id
_entity_poly.type
_entity_poly.pdbx_seq_one_letter_code
_entity_poly.pdbx_strand_id
1 'polypeptide(L)'
;MPIDDNGELDDQGSSPMKKGKSIGDVCEEEELYPTSYEFVDEDSSGTPALNEEEEEDKAHKTLDLEDEEARKNIFYRTKDECFDFYKRYAHKKGFGVRIDGEHIRKIKNSKGVVEKNYAYLYYFCNKEGWTSTSKVNMDNQIQSEDKVEERMVCKRKRPRVRDGCPARVRFGWDAAREGFVVYEFVEARSHGLHSTEHMHLHKSNKCMSDAQKKMAQANRDAGMSLSASYQLLADCAGGYQNLRFTKSDQKNHLNTKRQRTMARGEATYLLDYFEDQKDKHPGFFYAVEVDSEEKVANIFWVDSRMREDYALFGDSVSFDTTFRTNKYFCPLGMFVGFNHHRQTCVFGACLMYDETTPSFEWLFVAFSRCMKNKLSITIFTDQDAAMAAALRNEWPTVFHALCTWHILMNAKKHLRKDKAFWKKFQHHISFIFYDVDSEEEFDMAWSTMVSDCFPNSDIADGHQWLERLKKFRHRWCSLWLRDQFTAGMLTTQASESCNAQVRLFLKPRHDLDLFFIHFSSLLADKRRKETESEYNAKQSIPYIMLENSPILQHAAKIFTPNIFERIQKQYLVAESYIIKKLSDNRDDGMIGYLIYMMEDGERSDERVVLVDIYTTTLVCECRMFRTLGVLCRHMIKVMWLLGDFGEVSMRSIPDHYILKRWTLEARGREVVDVDGSVGPSAPNENDAGKGIAMRYRETTAMLNQLAMNMSMADEKDYNKWMGVLKKVCNEANKALSKTITSEDRRSVLITGLTLKEKSNPRSHGKERYQSTNEKERRRKKREYRKRMKSIEVVTPDDTAHSDGHLSDLDDNIAQWL
;
A
#
# COMPACT_ATOMS: atom_id res chain seq x y z
N MET A 1 -8.71 17.69 54.25
CA MET A 1 -8.49 17.14 55.61
C MET A 1 -7.77 18.20 56.43
N PRO A 2 -8.31 18.64 57.56
CA PRO A 2 -9.65 18.29 58.12
C PRO A 2 -10.80 18.70 57.17
N ILE A 3 -12.08 18.34 57.34
CA ILE A 3 -12.86 17.67 58.42
C ILE A 3 -13.41 18.60 59.53
N ASP A 4 -14.73 18.83 59.69
CA ASP A 4 -15.84 19.01 58.70
C ASP A 4 -16.77 20.20 59.13
N ASP A 5 -18.00 20.16 59.70
CA ASP A 5 -18.98 19.10 60.05
C ASP A 5 -20.42 19.66 60.31
N ASN A 6 -21.46 18.95 59.83
CA ASN A 6 -22.92 18.85 60.18
C ASN A 6 -23.91 20.02 60.44
N GLY A 7 -25.19 19.82 60.03
CA GLY A 7 -26.35 20.68 60.36
C GLY A 7 -27.70 20.51 59.60
N GLU A 8 -28.32 19.30 59.59
CA GLU A 8 -29.76 18.97 59.34
C GLU A 8 -30.43 19.32 57.96
N LEU A 9 -30.86 18.35 57.12
CA LEU A 9 -32.14 17.56 57.06
C LEU A 9 -33.39 18.40 56.66
N ASP A 10 -34.34 18.01 55.79
CA ASP A 10 -34.60 16.85 54.89
C ASP A 10 -35.78 17.24 53.94
N ASP A 11 -36.25 16.55 52.88
CA ASP A 11 -35.81 15.50 51.92
C ASP A 11 -36.83 15.53 50.72
N GLN A 12 -36.52 14.92 49.56
CA GLN A 12 -37.41 14.00 48.81
C GLN A 12 -36.82 13.54 47.45
N GLY A 13 -36.09 12.41 47.45
CA GLY A 13 -36.05 11.35 46.41
C GLY A 13 -35.64 11.64 44.94
N SER A 14 -35.06 10.72 44.16
CA SER A 14 -34.54 9.36 44.43
C SER A 14 -33.49 8.95 43.36
N SER A 15 -32.58 8.02 43.69
CA SER A 15 -31.32 7.77 42.96
C SER A 15 -31.35 6.82 41.75
N PRO A 16 -30.40 6.94 40.80
CA PRO A 16 -30.10 5.95 39.75
C PRO A 16 -28.81 5.12 40.02
N MET A 17 -28.78 3.82 39.67
CA MET A 17 -27.53 3.02 39.58
C MET A 17 -27.55 1.89 38.52
N LYS A 18 -26.36 1.33 38.25
CA LYS A 18 -25.97 0.58 37.02
C LYS A 18 -26.02 -0.96 37.17
N LYS A 19 -26.29 -1.67 36.06
CA LYS A 19 -25.61 -2.90 35.49
C LYS A 19 -26.59 -4.00 34.99
N GLY A 20 -26.30 -4.62 33.83
CA GLY A 20 -26.90 -5.92 33.43
C GLY A 20 -26.75 -6.27 31.93
N LYS A 21 -26.54 -7.56 31.59
CA LYS A 21 -26.67 -8.15 30.22
C LYS A 21 -28.18 -8.50 29.98
N SER A 22 -28.72 -8.79 28.78
CA SER A 22 -28.35 -9.87 27.83
C SER A 22 -29.32 -10.01 26.63
N ILE A 23 -28.85 -10.62 25.52
CA ILE A 23 -29.51 -11.58 24.56
C ILE A 23 -30.77 -11.15 23.73
N GLY A 24 -30.75 -11.58 22.46
CA GLY A 24 -31.89 -11.76 21.52
C GLY A 24 -32.25 -10.57 20.61
N ASP A 25 -32.79 -10.70 19.39
CA ASP A 25 -32.88 -11.79 18.37
C ASP A 25 -33.07 -11.09 16.99
N VAL A 26 -32.48 -11.53 15.86
CA VAL A 26 -32.93 -12.52 14.85
C VAL A 26 -34.33 -12.28 14.22
N CYS A 27 -34.34 -11.89 12.93
CA CYS A 27 -35.29 -12.21 11.86
C CYS A 27 -34.43 -12.46 10.60
N GLU A 28 -34.50 -13.54 9.81
CA GLU A 28 -35.62 -14.21 9.12
C GLU A 28 -36.06 -13.52 7.80
N GLU A 29 -35.73 -14.18 6.67
CA GLU A 29 -36.40 -14.12 5.36
C GLU A 29 -36.48 -15.56 4.81
N GLU A 30 -37.45 -15.85 3.94
CA GLU A 30 -38.05 -17.19 3.80
C GLU A 30 -37.42 -18.13 2.74
N GLU A 31 -37.62 -19.45 2.92
CA GLU A 31 -37.32 -20.48 1.92
C GLU A 31 -38.44 -20.63 0.86
N LEU A 32 -38.09 -21.13 -0.34
CA LEU A 32 -39.07 -21.70 -1.28
C LEU A 32 -38.50 -22.91 -2.02
N TYR A 33 -39.00 -24.11 -1.71
CA TYR A 33 -38.70 -25.36 -2.42
C TYR A 33 -39.55 -25.53 -3.69
N PRO A 34 -39.10 -26.34 -4.66
CA PRO A 34 -39.80 -27.62 -4.84
C PRO A 34 -38.90 -28.85 -5.13
N THR A 35 -39.06 -29.87 -4.29
CA THR A 35 -39.14 -31.32 -4.58
C THR A 35 -38.49 -31.92 -5.85
N SER A 36 -37.48 -32.78 -5.61
CA SER A 36 -37.27 -34.14 -6.19
C SER A 36 -37.33 -34.42 -7.70
N TYR A 37 -36.29 -35.07 -8.25
CA TYR A 37 -36.46 -36.17 -9.22
C TYR A 37 -35.26 -37.15 -9.27
N GLU A 38 -35.54 -38.43 -9.01
CA GLU A 38 -34.94 -39.73 -9.39
C GLU A 38 -33.43 -40.03 -9.56
N PHE A 39 -33.14 -41.33 -9.47
CA PHE A 39 -31.86 -42.05 -9.56
C PHE A 39 -31.36 -42.23 -11.01
N VAL A 40 -30.04 -42.23 -11.21
CA VAL A 40 -29.37 -43.07 -12.23
C VAL A 40 -28.05 -43.59 -11.65
N ASP A 41 -27.92 -44.90 -11.50
CA ASP A 41 -26.63 -45.57 -11.26
C ASP A 41 -25.93 -45.81 -12.61
N GLU A 42 -24.62 -45.52 -12.73
CA GLU A 42 -23.80 -46.15 -13.77
C GLU A 42 -22.34 -46.38 -13.36
N ASP A 43 -22.15 -47.55 -12.76
CA ASP A 43 -21.03 -48.50 -12.88
C ASP A 43 -19.55 -48.13 -12.57
N SER A 44 -18.85 -49.19 -12.14
CA SER A 44 -17.47 -49.13 -11.66
C SER A 44 -16.40 -49.29 -12.77
N SER A 45 -15.24 -48.64 -12.60
CA SER A 45 -13.99 -49.08 -13.25
C SER A 45 -12.78 -48.97 -12.31
N GLY A 46 -12.52 -50.05 -11.56
CA GLY A 46 -11.36 -50.13 -10.67
C GLY A 46 -10.03 -50.25 -11.42
N THR A 47 -9.01 -49.54 -10.95
CA THR A 47 -7.61 -49.67 -11.40
C THR A 47 -6.65 -49.78 -10.19
N PRO A 48 -5.46 -50.41 -10.34
CA PRO A 48 -4.89 -51.20 -9.25
C PRO A 48 -3.95 -50.43 -8.32
N ALA A 49 -3.94 -50.83 -7.04
CA ALA A 49 -2.91 -50.47 -6.08
C ALA A 49 -1.57 -51.16 -6.41
N LEU A 50 -0.50 -50.37 -6.58
CA LEU A 50 0.88 -50.86 -6.72
C LEU A 50 1.90 -49.88 -6.12
N ASN A 51 2.53 -50.33 -5.02
CA ASN A 51 3.94 -50.06 -4.67
C ASN A 51 4.40 -48.60 -4.47
N GLU A 52 3.78 -47.83 -3.57
CA GLU A 52 4.44 -46.63 -3.00
C GLU A 52 5.43 -47.00 -1.87
N GLU A 53 5.11 -48.01 -1.04
CA GLU A 53 5.95 -48.48 0.09
C GLU A 53 7.37 -48.91 -0.32
N GLU A 54 7.55 -49.37 -1.56
CA GLU A 54 8.85 -49.81 -2.08
C GLU A 54 9.82 -48.64 -2.42
N GLU A 55 9.37 -47.40 -2.55
CA GLU A 55 10.26 -46.27 -2.89
C GLU A 55 10.79 -45.52 -1.65
N GLU A 56 9.96 -45.30 -0.62
CA GLU A 56 10.41 -44.66 0.63
C GLU A 56 11.48 -45.50 1.35
N ASP A 57 11.28 -46.82 1.39
CA ASP A 57 12.23 -47.78 1.96
C ASP A 57 13.62 -47.73 1.27
N LYS A 58 13.66 -47.47 -0.04
CA LYS A 58 14.93 -47.29 -0.79
C LYS A 58 15.61 -45.95 -0.48
N ALA A 59 14.83 -44.89 -0.23
CA ALA A 59 15.36 -43.58 0.17
C ALA A 59 15.92 -43.59 1.60
N HIS A 60 15.28 -44.31 2.53
CA HIS A 60 15.81 -44.52 3.88
C HIS A 60 17.09 -45.35 3.86
N LYS A 61 17.11 -46.48 3.15
CA LYS A 61 18.27 -47.38 3.04
C LYS A 61 19.54 -46.71 2.48
N THR A 62 19.47 -45.55 1.82
CA THR A 62 20.66 -44.82 1.33
C THR A 62 21.31 -43.86 2.34
N LEU A 63 20.65 -43.56 3.47
CA LEU A 63 21.17 -42.62 4.49
C LEU A 63 21.74 -43.30 5.74
N ASP A 64 21.41 -44.56 5.98
CA ASP A 64 21.80 -45.34 7.15
C ASP A 64 22.71 -46.54 6.81
N LEU A 65 23.46 -46.44 5.69
CA LEU A 65 24.52 -47.39 5.36
C LEU A 65 25.66 -47.27 6.38
N GLU A 66 25.82 -48.27 7.25
CA GLU A 66 26.93 -48.34 8.21
C GLU A 66 28.27 -48.70 7.54
N ASP A 67 28.21 -49.31 6.35
CA ASP A 67 29.37 -49.68 5.53
C ASP A 67 29.98 -48.46 4.81
N GLU A 68 31.29 -48.25 5.00
CA GLU A 68 32.05 -47.18 4.36
C GLU A 68 32.24 -47.41 2.84
N GLU A 69 32.29 -48.67 2.40
CA GLU A 69 32.57 -49.05 1.01
C GLU A 69 31.32 -48.90 0.12
N ALA A 70 30.14 -49.17 0.69
CA ALA A 70 28.85 -48.86 0.07
C ALA A 70 28.69 -47.35 -0.20
N ARG A 71 29.19 -46.48 0.70
CA ARG A 71 29.13 -45.01 0.55
C ARG A 71 30.03 -44.49 -0.57
N LYS A 72 31.24 -45.05 -0.72
CA LYS A 72 32.20 -44.68 -1.77
C LYS A 72 31.67 -44.94 -3.18
N ASN A 73 30.80 -45.94 -3.34
CA ASN A 73 30.19 -46.32 -4.61
C ASN A 73 29.01 -45.43 -5.07
N ILE A 74 28.52 -44.50 -4.24
CA ILE A 74 27.39 -43.64 -4.63
C ILE A 74 27.84 -42.58 -5.64
N PHE A 75 27.25 -42.64 -6.84
CA PHE A 75 27.57 -41.77 -7.98
C PHE A 75 26.54 -40.64 -8.15
N TYR A 76 27.04 -39.45 -8.48
CA TYR A 76 26.28 -38.22 -8.67
C TYR A 76 26.70 -37.54 -9.97
N ARG A 77 25.75 -37.04 -10.77
CA ARG A 77 26.06 -36.40 -12.06
C ARG A 77 26.47 -34.93 -11.91
N THR A 78 25.94 -34.25 -10.90
CA THR A 78 26.16 -32.81 -10.71
C THR A 78 26.70 -32.47 -9.33
N LYS A 79 27.45 -31.37 -9.27
CA LYS A 79 27.90 -30.75 -8.02
C LYS A 79 26.74 -30.44 -7.06
N ASP A 80 25.58 -30.07 -7.62
CA ASP A 80 24.36 -29.75 -6.87
C ASP A 80 23.84 -31.00 -6.15
N GLU A 81 23.76 -32.16 -6.83
CA GLU A 81 23.39 -33.44 -6.20
C GLU A 81 24.34 -33.83 -5.06
N CYS A 82 25.65 -33.65 -5.23
CA CYS A 82 26.65 -33.89 -4.17
C CYS A 82 26.41 -33.01 -2.94
N PHE A 83 26.07 -31.74 -3.16
CA PHE A 83 25.76 -30.80 -2.07
C PHE A 83 24.45 -31.17 -1.38
N ASP A 84 23.42 -31.54 -2.14
CA ASP A 84 22.11 -31.91 -1.61
C ASP A 84 22.11 -33.27 -0.88
N PHE A 85 22.99 -34.20 -1.24
CA PHE A 85 23.26 -35.38 -0.42
C PHE A 85 23.83 -34.98 0.95
N TYR A 86 24.95 -34.25 0.99
CA TYR A 86 25.60 -33.93 2.26
C TYR A 86 24.76 -32.98 3.12
N LYS A 87 23.99 -32.08 2.49
CA LYS A 87 23.01 -31.22 3.15
C LYS A 87 21.85 -32.01 3.75
N ARG A 88 21.34 -33.05 3.08
CA ARG A 88 20.34 -33.97 3.67
C ARG A 88 20.91 -34.79 4.84
N TYR A 89 22.11 -35.34 4.69
CA TYR A 89 22.81 -36.02 5.79
C TYR A 89 22.99 -35.08 7.00
N ALA A 90 23.50 -33.87 6.78
CA ALA A 90 23.69 -32.88 7.84
C ALA A 90 22.37 -32.42 8.48
N HIS A 91 21.29 -32.35 7.69
CA HIS A 91 19.94 -32.06 8.20
C HIS A 91 19.37 -33.18 9.07
N LYS A 92 19.51 -34.45 8.66
CA LYS A 92 19.11 -35.62 9.47
C LYS A 92 19.94 -35.72 10.76
N LYS A 93 21.22 -35.35 10.69
CA LYS A 93 22.18 -35.45 11.80
C LYS A 93 22.45 -34.11 12.51
N GLY A 94 21.57 -33.11 12.41
CA GLY A 94 21.56 -31.91 13.27
C GLY A 94 22.72 -30.91 13.16
N PHE A 95 23.29 -30.68 11.96
CA PHE A 95 24.33 -29.66 11.75
C PHE A 95 24.25 -28.93 10.39
N GLY A 96 24.97 -27.81 10.26
CA GLY A 96 25.02 -27.01 9.03
C GLY A 96 26.19 -27.37 8.12
N VAL A 97 26.02 -27.24 6.81
CA VAL A 97 27.07 -27.45 5.81
C VAL A 97 27.76 -26.14 5.45
N ARG A 98 29.05 -26.22 5.13
CA ARG A 98 29.89 -25.15 4.59
C ARG A 98 30.61 -25.65 3.34
N ILE A 99 30.60 -24.86 2.27
CA ILE A 99 31.48 -25.10 1.12
C ILE A 99 32.83 -24.45 1.44
N ASP A 100 33.94 -25.14 1.16
CA ASP A 100 35.29 -24.60 1.38
C ASP A 100 36.06 -24.39 0.07
N GLY A 101 35.98 -25.31 -0.89
CA GLY A 101 36.65 -25.13 -2.17
C GLY A 101 36.29 -26.16 -3.25
N GLU A 102 36.64 -25.79 -4.48
CA GLU A 102 36.62 -26.63 -5.69
C GLU A 102 38.07 -26.79 -6.14
N HIS A 103 38.61 -28.00 -6.14
CA HIS A 103 39.93 -28.27 -6.70
C HIS A 103 39.77 -28.60 -8.18
N ILE A 104 40.15 -27.65 -9.05
CA ILE A 104 40.01 -27.75 -10.51
C ILE A 104 41.36 -28.13 -11.12
N ARG A 105 41.42 -29.26 -11.85
CA ARG A 105 42.56 -29.59 -12.70
C ARG A 105 42.38 -28.90 -14.05
N LYS A 106 43.35 -28.07 -14.42
CA LYS A 106 43.47 -27.51 -15.78
C LYS A 106 44.09 -28.57 -16.69
N ILE A 107 43.32 -29.11 -17.63
CA ILE A 107 43.85 -30.00 -18.66
C ILE A 107 43.96 -29.19 -19.96
N LYS A 108 45.11 -29.26 -20.63
CA LYS A 108 45.26 -28.73 -22.00
C LYS A 108 44.88 -29.84 -22.96
N ASN A 109 43.86 -29.61 -23.77
CA ASN A 109 43.53 -30.51 -24.86
C ASN A 109 44.53 -30.34 -26.02
N SER A 110 44.57 -31.29 -26.94
CA SER A 110 45.51 -31.30 -28.08
C SER A 110 45.41 -30.10 -29.02
N LYS A 111 44.36 -29.26 -28.89
CA LYS A 111 44.19 -27.97 -29.58
C LYS A 111 44.62 -26.75 -28.74
N GLY A 112 45.33 -26.94 -27.62
CA GLY A 112 45.81 -25.87 -26.73
C GLY A 112 44.76 -25.26 -25.79
N VAL A 113 43.47 -25.51 -26.02
CA VAL A 113 42.36 -25.08 -25.16
C VAL A 113 42.49 -25.70 -23.75
N VAL A 114 42.25 -24.89 -22.72
CA VAL A 114 42.27 -25.31 -21.32
C VAL A 114 40.86 -25.65 -20.86
N GLU A 115 40.57 -26.93 -20.71
CA GLU A 115 39.34 -27.40 -20.08
C GLU A 115 39.49 -27.43 -18.54
N LYS A 116 38.39 -27.05 -17.86
CA LYS A 116 38.30 -26.95 -16.40
C LYS A 116 37.63 -28.20 -15.85
N ASN A 117 38.38 -29.28 -15.70
CA ASN A 117 37.83 -30.51 -15.12
C ASN A 117 37.94 -30.46 -13.60
N TYR A 118 36.82 -30.70 -12.92
CA TYR A 118 36.82 -30.85 -11.46
C TYR A 118 37.70 -32.05 -11.08
N ALA A 119 38.41 -31.95 -9.97
CA ALA A 119 39.17 -33.05 -9.39
C ALA A 119 38.61 -33.43 -8.02
N TYR A 120 38.35 -32.44 -7.16
CA TYR A 120 37.67 -32.65 -5.88
C TYR A 120 36.71 -31.52 -5.50
N LEU A 121 35.59 -31.87 -4.87
CA LEU A 121 34.67 -30.94 -4.18
C LEU A 121 34.76 -31.16 -2.67
N TYR A 122 34.80 -30.08 -1.88
CA TYR A 122 34.92 -30.15 -0.42
C TYR A 122 33.71 -29.48 0.28
N TYR A 123 32.97 -30.25 1.06
CA TYR A 123 31.88 -29.77 1.91
C TYR A 123 32.10 -30.20 3.36
N PHE A 124 32.06 -29.24 4.28
CA PHE A 124 32.47 -29.40 5.68
C PHE A 124 31.31 -29.06 6.64
N CYS A 125 31.45 -29.41 7.91
CA CYS A 125 30.61 -28.82 8.96
C CYS A 125 30.78 -27.29 9.02
N ASN A 126 29.72 -26.56 9.40
CA ASN A 126 29.77 -25.10 9.60
C ASN A 126 30.73 -24.66 10.71
N LYS A 127 31.19 -25.58 11.56
CA LYS A 127 32.16 -25.36 12.63
C LYS A 127 33.58 -25.87 12.33
N GLU A 128 33.79 -26.47 11.16
CA GLU A 128 35.09 -27.05 10.80
C GLU A 128 36.23 -26.02 10.83
N GLY A 129 37.41 -26.54 11.16
CA GLY A 129 38.68 -25.81 11.13
C GLY A 129 38.81 -24.81 12.28
N TRP A 130 39.74 -23.86 12.14
CA TRP A 130 40.00 -22.81 13.12
C TRP A 130 39.85 -21.42 12.48
N THR A 131 39.78 -20.36 13.31
CA THR A 131 39.81 -18.96 12.84
C THR A 131 41.24 -18.41 12.90
N SER A 132 41.69 -17.73 11.84
CA SER A 132 43.10 -17.36 11.63
C SER A 132 43.72 -16.44 12.69
N THR A 133 42.93 -15.81 13.56
CA THR A 133 43.40 -15.09 14.76
C THR A 133 44.00 -15.98 15.85
N SER A 134 44.11 -17.30 15.63
CA SER A 134 44.94 -18.20 16.46
C SER A 134 46.41 -18.27 16.02
N LYS A 135 46.81 -17.69 14.87
CA LYS A 135 48.23 -17.53 14.50
C LYS A 135 48.80 -16.20 15.00
N VAL A 136 49.03 -16.12 16.30
CA VAL A 136 50.07 -15.23 16.84
C VAL A 136 51.35 -16.05 16.81
N ASN A 137 52.28 -15.75 15.90
CA ASN A 137 53.65 -16.26 16.00
C ASN A 137 54.27 -15.61 17.25
N MET A 138 54.96 -16.38 18.09
CA MET A 138 55.74 -15.80 19.21
C MET A 138 57.04 -15.14 18.71
N ASP A 139 57.46 -15.48 17.49
CA ASP A 139 58.80 -15.19 16.96
C ASP A 139 58.84 -13.96 16.04
N ASN A 140 58.21 -12.85 16.46
CA ASN A 140 58.44 -11.53 15.86
C ASN A 140 58.07 -10.40 16.85
N GLN A 141 58.97 -10.18 17.81
CA GLN A 141 59.05 -8.92 18.55
C GLN A 141 59.68 -7.82 17.67
N ILE A 142 59.56 -6.56 18.12
CA ILE A 142 60.15 -5.34 17.50
C ILE A 142 59.51 -4.92 16.16
N GLN A 143 58.64 -3.90 16.19
CA GLN A 143 58.90 -2.58 15.58
C GLN A 143 57.71 -1.59 15.74
N SER A 144 58.03 -0.35 16.14
CA SER A 144 57.19 0.87 16.18
C SER A 144 55.93 0.87 17.06
N GLU A 145 55.84 1.86 17.96
CA GLU A 145 54.69 2.06 18.87
C GLU A 145 53.70 3.14 18.35
N ASP A 146 54.13 4.00 17.41
CA ASP A 146 53.43 5.22 16.99
C ASP A 146 52.18 5.05 16.09
N LYS A 147 51.49 3.90 16.15
CA LYS A 147 50.30 3.60 15.28
C LYS A 147 49.13 2.91 16.00
N VAL A 148 49.00 3.09 17.31
CA VAL A 148 47.98 2.40 18.12
C VAL A 148 46.62 3.11 18.17
N GLU A 149 46.57 4.45 18.22
CA GLU A 149 45.34 5.18 18.58
C GLU A 149 44.27 5.18 17.48
N GLU A 150 44.64 5.33 16.21
CA GLU A 150 43.69 5.53 15.10
C GLU A 150 42.90 4.26 14.67
N ARG A 151 43.04 3.14 15.40
CA ARG A 151 42.33 1.88 15.12
C ARG A 151 41.33 1.43 16.18
N MET A 152 41.05 2.24 17.21
CA MET A 152 40.04 1.92 18.24
C MET A 152 38.56 2.09 17.81
N VAL A 153 38.23 1.85 16.54
CA VAL A 153 36.83 1.60 16.14
C VAL A 153 36.45 0.19 16.62
N CYS A 154 35.68 0.11 17.70
CA CYS A 154 35.24 -1.12 18.38
C CYS A 154 34.40 -2.06 17.49
N LYS A 155 35.08 -2.79 16.59
CA LYS A 155 34.55 -3.93 15.84
C LYS A 155 34.13 -5.02 16.82
N ARG A 156 32.83 -5.08 17.15
CA ARG A 156 32.21 -6.09 18.03
C ARG A 156 32.83 -7.46 17.82
N LYS A 157 33.51 -7.99 18.84
CA LYS A 157 34.16 -9.32 18.81
C LYS A 157 33.11 -10.37 18.48
N ARG A 158 33.10 -10.86 17.23
CA ARG A 158 32.16 -11.90 16.79
C ARG A 158 32.48 -13.21 17.52
N PRO A 159 31.48 -13.95 18.04
CA PRO A 159 31.72 -15.28 18.60
C PRO A 159 32.47 -16.19 17.63
N ARG A 160 33.40 -17.01 18.14
CA ARG A 160 34.09 -18.01 17.33
C ARG A 160 33.11 -19.15 17.00
N VAL A 161 32.70 -19.25 15.73
CA VAL A 161 31.77 -20.28 15.24
C VAL A 161 32.48 -21.58 14.88
N ARG A 162 33.81 -21.54 14.69
CA ARG A 162 34.66 -22.71 14.39
C ARG A 162 35.31 -23.25 15.66
N ASP A 163 35.26 -24.57 15.85
CA ASP A 163 35.78 -25.30 17.01
C ASP A 163 36.59 -26.54 16.63
N GLY A 164 37.16 -26.58 15.42
CA GLY A 164 38.02 -27.67 14.95
C GLY A 164 37.28 -28.91 14.45
N CYS A 165 35.95 -28.88 14.33
CA CYS A 165 35.12 -30.03 13.97
C CYS A 165 35.61 -30.75 12.69
N PRO A 166 36.01 -32.04 12.76
CA PRO A 166 36.64 -32.71 11.63
C PRO A 166 35.66 -33.20 10.55
N ALA A 167 34.35 -33.12 10.79
CA ALA A 167 33.29 -33.61 9.90
C ALA A 167 33.34 -32.97 8.52
N ARG A 168 33.51 -33.81 7.50
CA ARG A 168 33.63 -33.43 6.09
C ARG A 168 33.19 -34.54 5.13
N VAL A 169 32.82 -34.16 3.93
CA VAL A 169 32.82 -35.04 2.76
C VAL A 169 33.70 -34.43 1.67
N ARG A 170 34.37 -35.31 0.92
CA ARG A 170 35.11 -34.99 -0.29
C ARG A 170 34.55 -35.85 -1.41
N PHE A 171 34.16 -35.21 -2.51
CA PHE A 171 33.84 -35.92 -3.74
C PHE A 171 35.03 -35.89 -4.68
N GLY A 172 35.36 -37.01 -5.31
CA GLY A 172 36.31 -37.10 -6.41
C GLY A 172 35.58 -37.14 -7.75
N TRP A 173 36.19 -36.61 -8.81
CA TRP A 173 35.67 -36.75 -10.17
C TRP A 173 36.04 -38.13 -10.76
N ASP A 174 35.03 -38.87 -11.20
CA ASP A 174 35.15 -40.11 -11.96
C ASP A 174 35.03 -39.80 -13.46
N ALA A 175 36.17 -39.90 -14.16
CA ALA A 175 36.26 -39.65 -15.59
C ALA A 175 35.70 -40.80 -16.47
N ALA A 176 35.45 -41.99 -15.91
CA ALA A 176 34.85 -43.11 -16.64
C ALA A 176 33.31 -43.10 -16.60
N ARG A 177 32.72 -42.36 -15.65
CA ARG A 177 31.26 -42.22 -15.49
C ARG A 177 30.75 -40.78 -15.73
N GLU A 178 31.64 -39.82 -15.98
CA GLU A 178 31.35 -38.39 -16.13
C GLU A 178 30.56 -37.81 -14.94
N GLY A 179 31.12 -37.91 -13.74
CA GLY A 179 30.49 -37.37 -12.54
C GLY A 179 31.34 -37.49 -11.29
N PHE A 180 30.68 -37.55 -10.14
CA PHE A 180 31.30 -37.47 -8.82
C PHE A 180 30.98 -38.70 -7.97
N VAL A 181 31.99 -39.18 -7.24
CA VAL A 181 31.88 -40.28 -6.25
C VAL A 181 32.42 -39.82 -4.89
N VAL A 182 31.94 -40.43 -3.79
CA VAL A 182 32.43 -40.10 -2.45
C VAL A 182 33.85 -40.66 -2.28
N TYR A 183 34.84 -39.78 -2.13
CA TYR A 183 36.25 -40.14 -1.97
C TYR A 183 36.66 -40.23 -0.50
N GLU A 184 36.05 -39.42 0.38
CA GLU A 184 36.37 -39.33 1.80
C GLU A 184 35.12 -38.87 2.55
N PHE A 185 34.74 -39.54 3.65
CA PHE A 185 33.57 -39.17 4.45
C PHE A 185 33.87 -39.30 5.95
N VAL A 186 33.96 -38.18 6.66
CA VAL A 186 34.27 -38.12 8.09
C VAL A 186 32.99 -37.78 8.87
N GLU A 187 32.48 -38.76 9.61
CA GLU A 187 31.31 -38.64 10.50
C GLU A 187 31.59 -37.78 11.75
N ALA A 188 32.83 -37.85 12.27
CA ALA A 188 33.22 -37.43 13.62
C ALA A 188 33.10 -35.92 13.87
N ARG A 189 32.68 -35.54 15.09
CA ARG A 189 32.33 -34.15 15.46
C ARG A 189 32.81 -33.79 16.86
N SER A 190 33.11 -32.52 17.07
CA SER A 190 33.60 -31.92 18.31
C SER A 190 32.51 -31.23 19.15
N HIS A 191 31.24 -31.29 18.74
CA HIS A 191 30.18 -30.45 19.30
C HIS A 191 28.79 -31.10 19.30
N GLY A 192 27.93 -30.61 20.21
CA GLY A 192 26.51 -30.93 20.23
C GLY A 192 25.76 -30.54 18.95
N LEU A 193 24.61 -31.16 18.75
CA LEU A 193 23.80 -31.09 17.53
C LEU A 193 22.50 -30.30 17.79
N HIS A 194 21.94 -29.71 16.75
CA HIS A 194 20.68 -28.97 16.83
C HIS A 194 19.48 -29.90 16.55
N SER A 195 18.33 -29.64 17.21
CA SER A 195 17.07 -30.31 16.87
C SER A 195 16.62 -29.96 15.44
N THR A 196 15.76 -30.80 14.87
CA THR A 196 15.17 -30.61 13.53
C THR A 196 14.51 -29.23 13.38
N GLU A 197 13.83 -28.75 14.42
CA GLU A 197 13.17 -27.44 14.47
C GLU A 197 14.14 -26.29 14.19
N HIS A 198 15.36 -26.36 14.74
CA HIS A 198 16.38 -25.34 14.58
C HIS A 198 17.07 -25.37 13.21
N MET A 199 16.84 -26.40 12.39
CA MET A 199 17.60 -26.60 11.15
C MET A 199 17.37 -25.52 10.09
N HIS A 200 16.23 -24.82 10.11
CA HIS A 200 15.94 -23.67 9.24
C HIS A 200 16.89 -22.48 9.48
N LEU A 201 17.53 -22.39 10.66
CA LEU A 201 18.44 -21.30 11.03
C LEU A 201 19.87 -21.49 10.49
N HIS A 202 20.28 -22.71 10.12
CA HIS A 202 21.62 -22.95 9.57
C HIS A 202 21.78 -22.28 8.19
N LYS A 203 22.89 -21.55 7.99
CA LYS A 203 23.15 -20.75 6.77
C LYS A 203 23.04 -21.56 5.46
N SER A 204 23.35 -22.85 5.47
CA SER A 204 23.19 -23.75 4.30
C SER A 204 21.74 -24.10 3.98
N ASN A 205 20.85 -24.08 4.97
CA ASN A 205 19.42 -24.39 4.83
C ASN A 205 18.58 -23.14 4.56
N LYS A 206 19.16 -21.96 4.79
CA LYS A 206 18.54 -20.67 4.54
C LYS A 206 18.44 -20.34 3.04
N CYS A 207 17.23 -20.07 2.58
CA CYS A 207 16.90 -19.56 1.26
C CYS A 207 15.61 -18.72 1.32
N MET A 208 15.60 -17.57 0.65
CA MET A 208 14.35 -16.92 0.22
C MET A 208 14.07 -17.38 -1.22
N SER A 209 12.86 -17.89 -1.49
CA SER A 209 12.43 -18.13 -2.88
C SER A 209 12.23 -16.81 -3.62
N ASP A 210 12.27 -16.81 -4.95
CA ASP A 210 12.06 -15.58 -5.73
C ASP A 210 10.63 -15.03 -5.62
N ALA A 211 9.65 -15.88 -5.32
CA ALA A 211 8.32 -15.46 -4.89
C ALA A 211 8.36 -14.71 -3.54
N GLN A 212 9.04 -15.28 -2.51
CA GLN A 212 9.19 -14.63 -1.20
C GLN A 212 10.00 -13.32 -1.29
N LYS A 213 10.98 -13.22 -2.19
CA LYS A 213 11.69 -11.96 -2.49
C LYS A 213 10.75 -10.91 -3.10
N LYS A 214 9.94 -11.30 -4.09
CA LYS A 214 8.96 -10.40 -4.74
C LYS A 214 7.85 -9.97 -3.78
N MET A 215 7.35 -10.86 -2.91
CA MET A 215 6.41 -10.49 -1.84
C MET A 215 7.06 -9.59 -0.78
N ALA A 216 8.27 -9.90 -0.31
CA ALA A 216 9.02 -9.04 0.62
C ALA A 216 9.29 -7.64 0.05
N GLN A 217 9.41 -7.51 -1.28
CA GLN A 217 9.45 -6.23 -1.99
C GLN A 217 8.07 -5.57 -2.03
N ALA A 218 7.03 -6.24 -2.53
CA ALA A 218 5.68 -5.69 -2.63
C ALA A 218 5.15 -5.20 -1.26
N ASN A 219 5.45 -5.93 -0.19
CA ASN A 219 5.14 -5.53 1.19
C ASN A 219 5.90 -4.25 1.62
N ARG A 220 7.18 -4.11 1.23
CA ARG A 220 7.95 -2.88 1.47
C ARG A 220 7.36 -1.69 0.67
N ASP A 221 6.95 -1.93 -0.57
CA ASP A 221 6.40 -0.91 -1.48
C ASP A 221 4.98 -0.49 -1.03
N ALA A 222 4.22 -1.40 -0.44
CA ALA A 222 3.00 -1.12 0.31
C ALA A 222 3.25 -0.46 1.69
N GLY A 223 4.51 -0.17 2.04
CA GLY A 223 4.88 0.59 3.24
C GLY A 223 4.84 -0.22 4.54
N MET A 224 4.73 -1.55 4.46
CA MET A 224 4.78 -2.41 5.64
C MET A 224 6.16 -2.32 6.31
N SER A 225 6.16 -2.34 7.65
CA SER A 225 7.42 -2.48 8.38
C SER A 225 8.07 -3.84 8.10
N LEU A 226 9.40 -3.91 8.17
CA LEU A 226 10.13 -5.19 8.11
C LEU A 226 9.64 -6.20 9.16
N SER A 227 9.08 -5.74 10.29
CA SER A 227 8.40 -6.61 11.26
C SER A 227 7.13 -7.21 10.68
N ALA A 228 6.20 -6.36 10.23
CA ALA A 228 4.90 -6.78 9.71
C ALA A 228 5.03 -7.64 8.44
N SER A 229 5.97 -7.31 7.53
CA SER A 229 6.21 -8.15 6.36
C SER A 229 6.85 -9.49 6.71
N TYR A 230 7.69 -9.57 7.74
CA TYR A 230 8.27 -10.85 8.17
C TYR A 230 7.22 -11.73 8.85
N GLN A 231 6.33 -11.12 9.62
CA GLN A 231 5.18 -11.78 10.21
C GLN A 231 4.22 -12.29 9.13
N LEU A 232 3.71 -11.44 8.23
CA LEU A 232 2.83 -11.86 7.13
C LEU A 232 3.42 -13.00 6.29
N LEU A 233 4.72 -12.96 6.00
CA LEU A 233 5.41 -14.05 5.30
C LEU A 233 5.42 -15.36 6.12
N ALA A 234 5.51 -15.29 7.43
CA ALA A 234 5.45 -16.44 8.34
C ALA A 234 4.02 -16.97 8.51
N ASP A 235 3.04 -16.08 8.64
CA ASP A 235 1.62 -16.41 8.78
C ASP A 235 1.14 -17.14 7.50
N CYS A 236 1.47 -16.62 6.32
CA CYS A 236 1.26 -17.29 5.02
C CYS A 236 2.07 -18.58 4.83
N ALA A 237 3.02 -18.89 5.72
CA ALA A 237 3.79 -20.13 5.73
C ALA A 237 3.38 -21.09 6.86
N GLY A 238 2.38 -20.76 7.68
CA GLY A 238 1.97 -21.56 8.84
C GLY A 238 2.95 -21.51 10.03
N GLY A 239 3.77 -20.47 10.13
CA GLY A 239 4.65 -20.19 11.27
C GLY A 239 6.09 -19.84 10.89
N TYR A 240 6.80 -19.18 11.83
CA TYR A 240 8.19 -18.74 11.65
C TYR A 240 9.16 -19.90 11.39
N GLN A 241 8.91 -21.06 11.99
CA GLN A 241 9.69 -22.29 11.81
C GLN A 241 9.66 -22.83 10.37
N ASN A 242 8.62 -22.48 9.60
CA ASN A 242 8.49 -22.86 8.19
C ASN A 242 9.21 -21.85 7.26
N LEU A 243 9.61 -20.68 7.77
CA LEU A 243 10.44 -19.74 7.03
C LEU A 243 11.90 -20.17 7.00
N ARG A 244 12.37 -20.52 5.80
CA ARG A 244 13.79 -20.79 5.51
C ARG A 244 14.65 -19.52 5.43
N PHE A 245 14.26 -18.42 6.07
CA PHE A 245 15.05 -17.19 6.16
C PHE A 245 14.63 -16.44 7.41
N THR A 246 15.55 -15.68 8.03
CA THR A 246 15.18 -14.80 9.13
C THR A 246 14.96 -13.36 8.64
N LYS A 247 14.29 -12.56 9.47
CA LYS A 247 14.09 -11.11 9.31
C LYS A 247 15.36 -10.33 8.92
N SER A 248 16.53 -10.80 9.37
CA SER A 248 17.84 -10.25 8.99
C SER A 248 18.22 -10.55 7.54
N ASP A 249 17.89 -11.73 7.03
CA ASP A 249 18.17 -12.11 5.63
C ASP A 249 17.24 -11.35 4.68
N GLN A 250 15.96 -11.18 5.05
CA GLN A 250 15.02 -10.30 4.34
C GLN A 250 15.53 -8.85 4.29
N LYS A 251 16.02 -8.31 5.42
CA LYS A 251 16.64 -6.99 5.48
C LYS A 251 17.85 -6.88 4.55
N ASN A 252 18.73 -7.89 4.56
CA ASN A 252 19.91 -7.93 3.72
C ASN A 252 19.55 -7.98 2.23
N HIS A 253 18.51 -8.74 1.84
CA HIS A 253 18.02 -8.78 0.47
C HIS A 253 17.51 -7.41 0.00
N LEU A 254 16.60 -6.79 0.78
CA LEU A 254 16.02 -5.47 0.46
C LEU A 254 17.09 -4.37 0.41
N ASN A 255 18.08 -4.42 1.31
CA ASN A 255 19.24 -3.52 1.30
C ASN A 255 20.13 -3.74 0.06
N THR A 256 20.42 -5.00 -0.30
CA THR A 256 21.27 -5.33 -1.46
C THR A 256 20.60 -4.89 -2.76
N LYS A 257 19.27 -5.05 -2.90
CA LYS A 257 18.53 -4.56 -4.06
C LYS A 257 18.55 -3.03 -4.12
N ARG A 258 18.27 -2.33 -3.02
CA ARG A 258 18.41 -0.87 -2.93
C ARG A 258 19.81 -0.39 -3.35
N GLN A 259 20.87 -1.03 -2.87
CA GLN A 259 22.25 -0.70 -3.24
C GLN A 259 22.53 -0.87 -4.75
N ARG A 260 21.82 -1.77 -5.44
CA ARG A 260 21.89 -1.89 -6.91
C ARG A 260 21.09 -0.81 -7.62
N THR A 261 19.88 -0.51 -7.15
CA THR A 261 19.03 0.57 -7.69
C THR A 261 19.73 1.93 -7.60
N MET A 262 20.40 2.22 -6.48
CA MET A 262 21.10 3.48 -6.23
C MET A 262 22.58 3.46 -6.69
N ALA A 263 23.03 2.43 -7.43
CA ALA A 263 24.45 2.22 -7.73
C ALA A 263 25.07 3.29 -8.67
N ARG A 264 24.24 4.00 -9.44
CA ARG A 264 24.66 5.08 -10.36
C ARG A 264 24.74 6.46 -9.69
N GLY A 265 24.20 6.60 -8.48
CA GLY A 265 23.91 7.89 -7.86
C GLY A 265 22.41 8.18 -7.77
N GLU A 266 22.05 9.20 -6.99
CA GLU A 266 20.65 9.52 -6.67
C GLU A 266 20.01 10.43 -7.74
N ALA A 267 20.76 11.37 -8.32
CA ALA A 267 20.30 12.22 -9.43
C ALA A 267 20.05 11.43 -10.72
N THR A 268 20.93 10.50 -11.09
CA THR A 268 20.72 9.61 -12.24
C THR A 268 19.51 8.72 -12.06
N TYR A 269 19.24 8.24 -10.84
CA TYR A 269 18.04 7.44 -10.56
C TYR A 269 16.74 8.26 -10.72
N LEU A 270 16.75 9.54 -10.35
CA LEU A 270 15.62 10.45 -10.58
C LEU A 270 15.34 10.64 -12.06
N LEU A 271 16.36 10.90 -12.88
CA LEU A 271 16.21 11.06 -14.33
C LEU A 271 15.78 9.74 -15.01
N ASP A 272 16.43 8.62 -14.68
CA ASP A 272 16.04 7.27 -15.12
C ASP A 272 14.56 6.98 -14.76
N TYR A 273 14.07 7.43 -13.60
CA TYR A 273 12.67 7.29 -13.19
C TYR A 273 11.70 8.20 -13.97
N PHE A 274 12.02 9.48 -14.15
CA PHE A 274 11.09 10.42 -14.79
C PHE A 274 10.94 10.18 -16.30
N GLU A 275 12.00 9.76 -16.99
CA GLU A 275 11.89 9.30 -18.38
C GLU A 275 11.08 7.99 -18.46
N ASP A 276 11.31 7.03 -17.55
CA ASP A 276 10.49 5.80 -17.44
C ASP A 276 9.00 6.07 -17.17
N GLN A 277 8.64 7.15 -16.47
CA GLN A 277 7.24 7.58 -16.33
C GLN A 277 6.69 8.23 -17.61
N LYS A 278 7.49 9.05 -18.29
CA LYS A 278 7.13 9.73 -19.54
C LYS A 278 6.90 8.74 -20.69
N ASP A 279 7.76 7.74 -20.81
CA ASP A 279 7.63 6.64 -21.79
C ASP A 279 6.37 5.78 -21.56
N LYS A 280 5.93 5.63 -20.29
CA LYS A 280 4.72 4.87 -19.94
C LYS A 280 3.43 5.69 -20.07
N HIS A 281 3.53 7.01 -19.93
CA HIS A 281 2.38 7.89 -19.77
C HIS A 281 2.60 9.17 -20.59
N PRO A 282 2.20 9.21 -21.87
CA PRO A 282 2.49 10.34 -22.78
C PRO A 282 2.01 11.73 -22.31
N GLY A 283 1.04 11.80 -21.41
CA GLY A 283 0.58 13.06 -20.80
C GLY A 283 1.40 13.53 -19.58
N PHE A 284 2.34 12.71 -19.09
CA PHE A 284 3.24 13.02 -17.99
C PHE A 284 4.27 14.08 -18.39
N PHE A 285 4.51 15.04 -17.51
CA PHE A 285 5.47 16.11 -17.71
C PHE A 285 6.27 16.32 -16.43
N TYR A 286 7.56 16.60 -16.58
CA TYR A 286 8.41 17.01 -15.48
C TYR A 286 9.38 18.10 -15.94
N ALA A 287 9.87 18.87 -14.97
CA ALA A 287 10.94 19.85 -15.14
C ALA A 287 11.98 19.64 -14.04
N VAL A 288 13.24 19.91 -14.36
CA VAL A 288 14.38 19.82 -13.44
C VAL A 288 15.18 21.11 -13.54
N GLU A 289 15.53 21.68 -12.40
CA GLU A 289 16.52 22.73 -12.25
C GLU A 289 17.82 22.14 -11.71
N VAL A 290 18.95 22.67 -12.17
CA VAL A 290 20.28 22.29 -11.67
C VAL A 290 20.99 23.49 -11.05
N ASP A 291 21.72 23.24 -9.98
CA ASP A 291 22.56 24.25 -9.31
C ASP A 291 23.85 24.53 -10.08
N SER A 292 24.66 25.45 -9.55
CA SER A 292 25.98 25.80 -10.10
C SER A 292 27.04 24.68 -10.00
N GLU A 293 26.71 23.53 -9.38
CA GLU A 293 27.54 22.33 -9.33
C GLU A 293 26.95 21.17 -10.18
N GLU A 294 26.04 21.50 -11.10
CA GLU A 294 25.29 20.56 -11.98
C GLU A 294 24.44 19.52 -11.23
N LYS A 295 24.13 19.76 -9.95
CA LYS A 295 23.26 18.86 -9.16
C LYS A 295 21.81 19.28 -9.30
N VAL A 296 20.92 18.30 -9.22
CA VAL A 296 19.47 18.52 -9.20
C VAL A 296 19.09 19.33 -7.96
N ALA A 297 18.62 20.56 -8.17
CA ALA A 297 18.13 21.44 -7.13
C ALA A 297 16.62 21.28 -6.95
N ASN A 298 15.85 21.72 -7.95
CA ASN A 298 14.39 21.70 -7.94
C ASN A 298 13.85 20.69 -8.98
N ILE A 299 12.76 20.01 -8.63
CA ILE A 299 12.09 19.01 -9.46
C ILE A 299 10.59 19.27 -9.39
N PHE A 300 9.92 19.38 -10.53
CA PHE A 300 8.47 19.53 -10.64
C PHE A 300 7.92 18.43 -11.55
N TRP A 301 6.77 17.83 -11.22
CA TRP A 301 6.12 16.82 -12.06
C TRP A 301 4.59 16.83 -11.97
N VAL A 302 3.97 16.38 -13.06
CA VAL A 302 2.53 16.15 -13.24
C VAL A 302 2.28 14.91 -14.10
N ASP A 303 1.21 14.17 -13.80
CA ASP A 303 0.66 13.16 -14.73
C ASP A 303 -0.49 13.73 -15.59
N SER A 304 -1.03 12.96 -16.54
CA SER A 304 -2.12 13.42 -17.41
C SER A 304 -3.34 13.90 -16.60
N ARG A 305 -3.75 13.09 -15.62
CA ARG A 305 -4.94 13.34 -14.81
C ARG A 305 -4.78 14.57 -13.92
N MET A 306 -3.59 14.89 -13.42
CA MET A 306 -3.34 16.16 -12.73
C MET A 306 -3.64 17.38 -13.64
N ARG A 307 -3.31 17.27 -14.93
CA ARG A 307 -3.50 18.35 -15.92
C ARG A 307 -4.95 18.43 -16.38
N GLU A 308 -5.64 17.29 -16.53
CA GLU A 308 -7.10 17.21 -16.71
C GLU A 308 -7.84 17.86 -15.53
N ASP A 309 -7.46 17.50 -14.30
CA ASP A 309 -8.06 18.01 -13.07
C ASP A 309 -7.83 19.53 -12.94
N TYR A 310 -6.66 20.04 -13.33
CA TYR A 310 -6.42 21.49 -13.39
C TYR A 310 -7.21 22.19 -14.51
N ALA A 311 -7.35 21.56 -15.67
CA ALA A 311 -8.16 22.10 -16.77
C ALA A 311 -9.62 22.33 -16.33
N LEU A 312 -10.19 21.41 -15.56
CA LEU A 312 -11.57 21.47 -15.04
C LEU A 312 -11.72 22.29 -13.75
N PHE A 313 -10.78 22.17 -12.80
CA PHE A 313 -10.94 22.63 -11.41
C PHE A 313 -9.84 23.57 -10.89
N GLY A 314 -8.88 23.94 -11.74
CA GLY A 314 -7.76 24.85 -11.42
C GLY A 314 -8.09 26.34 -11.37
N ASP A 315 -9.36 26.70 -11.15
CA ASP A 315 -9.82 28.09 -10.99
C ASP A 315 -9.49 28.67 -9.60
N SER A 316 -9.41 27.83 -8.57
CA SER A 316 -8.96 28.17 -7.22
C SER A 316 -7.97 27.10 -6.74
N VAL A 317 -6.78 27.53 -6.34
CA VAL A 317 -5.63 26.66 -6.03
C VAL A 317 -5.10 26.99 -4.64
N SER A 318 -4.62 25.99 -3.90
CA SER A 318 -3.72 26.16 -2.77
C SER A 318 -2.35 25.60 -3.13
N PHE A 319 -1.30 26.29 -2.72
CA PHE A 319 0.06 25.80 -2.76
C PHE A 319 0.68 25.92 -1.35
N ASP A 320 1.40 24.88 -0.93
CA ASP A 320 1.98 24.76 0.41
C ASP A 320 3.23 23.86 0.34
N THR A 321 4.22 24.13 1.19
CA THR A 321 5.50 23.41 1.24
C THR A 321 5.65 22.59 2.51
N THR A 322 5.68 21.27 2.36
CA THR A 322 5.81 20.32 3.46
C THR A 322 7.26 19.87 3.64
N PHE A 323 7.96 20.51 4.56
CA PHE A 323 9.33 20.15 4.96
C PHE A 323 9.42 18.73 5.56
N ARG A 324 10.59 18.07 5.43
CA ARG A 324 10.90 16.75 6.04
C ARG A 324 10.05 15.56 5.56
N THR A 325 9.43 15.63 4.38
CA THR A 325 8.64 14.49 3.85
C THR A 325 9.49 13.29 3.41
N ASN A 326 10.77 13.51 3.08
CA ASN A 326 11.72 12.48 2.67
C ASN A 326 13.05 12.54 3.46
N LYS A 327 13.93 11.54 3.26
CA LYS A 327 15.26 11.42 3.91
C LYS A 327 16.21 12.59 3.66
N TYR A 328 16.04 13.32 2.56
CA TYR A 328 16.91 14.41 2.09
C TYR A 328 16.48 15.77 2.65
N PHE A 329 15.42 15.79 3.46
CA PHE A 329 14.85 16.99 4.11
C PHE A 329 14.20 18.00 3.16
N CYS A 330 14.34 17.85 1.84
CA CYS A 330 13.68 18.67 0.79
C CYS A 330 12.22 19.00 1.13
N PRO A 331 11.80 20.27 1.03
CA PRO A 331 10.38 20.63 0.95
C PRO A 331 9.67 19.89 -0.19
N LEU A 332 8.49 19.32 0.11
CA LEU A 332 7.52 18.85 -0.88
C LEU A 332 6.46 19.93 -1.05
N GLY A 333 6.52 20.66 -2.17
CA GLY A 333 5.45 21.59 -2.57
C GLY A 333 4.35 20.84 -3.33
N MET A 334 3.08 21.17 -3.08
CA MET A 334 1.95 20.57 -3.79
C MET A 334 0.93 21.63 -4.22
N PHE A 335 0.52 21.59 -5.49
CA PHE A 335 -0.60 22.36 -6.03
C PHE A 335 -1.89 21.55 -5.86
N VAL A 336 -2.88 22.12 -5.18
CA VAL A 336 -4.05 21.41 -4.63
C VAL A 336 -5.32 22.22 -4.86
N GLY A 337 -6.44 21.55 -5.12
CA GLY A 337 -7.75 22.20 -5.24
C GLY A 337 -8.92 21.26 -4.93
N PHE A 338 -10.14 21.70 -5.26
CA PHE A 338 -11.35 20.89 -5.06
C PHE A 338 -11.96 20.41 -6.39
N ASN A 339 -12.15 19.10 -6.53
CA ASN A 339 -12.92 18.55 -7.64
C ASN A 339 -14.43 18.87 -7.51
N HIS A 340 -15.22 18.43 -8.49
CA HIS A 340 -16.68 18.58 -8.49
C HIS A 340 -17.43 18.01 -7.25
N HIS A 341 -16.84 17.05 -6.52
CA HIS A 341 -17.37 16.52 -5.26
C HIS A 341 -16.86 17.26 -4.00
N ARG A 342 -16.19 18.41 -4.15
CA ARG A 342 -15.45 19.14 -3.08
C ARG A 342 -14.34 18.34 -2.40
N GLN A 343 -13.75 17.37 -3.08
CA GLN A 343 -12.64 16.56 -2.58
C GLN A 343 -11.28 17.12 -3.00
N THR A 344 -10.29 16.99 -2.13
CA THR A 344 -8.92 17.51 -2.28
C THR A 344 -8.17 16.78 -3.41
N CYS A 345 -8.19 17.34 -4.62
CA CYS A 345 -7.44 16.88 -5.79
C CYS A 345 -6.05 17.54 -5.87
N VAL A 346 -5.14 16.96 -6.65
CA VAL A 346 -3.75 17.42 -6.80
C VAL A 346 -3.51 17.78 -8.27
N PHE A 347 -3.01 18.98 -8.51
CA PHE A 347 -2.70 19.51 -9.85
C PHE A 347 -1.21 19.41 -10.20
N GLY A 348 -0.34 19.18 -9.22
CA GLY A 348 1.09 19.00 -9.41
C GLY A 348 1.85 18.93 -8.10
N ALA A 349 3.09 18.46 -8.15
CA ALA A 349 3.97 18.42 -7.01
C ALA A 349 5.43 18.72 -7.39
N CYS A 350 6.20 19.17 -6.41
CA CYS A 350 7.61 19.45 -6.55
C CYS A 350 8.41 19.00 -5.32
N LEU A 351 9.66 18.65 -5.53
CA LEU A 351 10.69 18.57 -4.50
C LEU A 351 11.63 19.73 -4.77
N MET A 352 11.85 20.59 -3.77
CA MET A 352 12.73 21.74 -3.90
C MET A 352 13.99 21.57 -3.04
N TYR A 353 15.05 22.27 -3.41
CA TYR A 353 16.26 22.37 -2.60
C TYR A 353 16.07 23.39 -1.47
N ASP A 354 15.53 24.57 -1.81
CA ASP A 354 15.25 25.66 -0.89
C ASP A 354 13.88 26.31 -1.15
N GLU A 355 13.55 27.30 -0.33
CA GLU A 355 12.30 28.07 -0.38
C GLU A 355 12.63 29.54 -0.72
N THR A 356 13.48 29.76 -1.74
CA THR A 356 13.88 31.09 -2.22
C THR A 356 13.03 31.60 -3.37
N THR A 357 13.08 32.91 -3.64
CA THR A 357 12.27 33.53 -4.70
C THR A 357 12.55 32.93 -6.08
N PRO A 358 13.82 32.73 -6.52
CA PRO A 358 14.10 32.10 -7.82
C PRO A 358 13.55 30.67 -7.93
N SER A 359 13.68 29.84 -6.87
CA SER A 359 13.12 28.48 -6.83
C SER A 359 11.59 28.49 -7.01
N PHE A 360 10.88 29.47 -6.43
CA PHE A 360 9.44 29.64 -6.63
C PHE A 360 9.08 30.23 -8.00
N GLU A 361 9.87 31.16 -8.55
CA GLU A 361 9.68 31.71 -9.90
C GLU A 361 9.80 30.59 -10.95
N TRP A 362 10.89 29.81 -10.88
CA TRP A 362 11.09 28.61 -11.70
C TRP A 362 9.89 27.65 -11.62
N LEU A 363 9.38 27.41 -10.40
CA LEU A 363 8.24 26.51 -10.18
C LEU A 363 6.94 27.04 -10.80
N PHE A 364 6.63 28.34 -10.66
CA PHE A 364 5.42 28.94 -11.22
C PHE A 364 5.48 29.09 -12.75
N VAL A 365 6.68 29.24 -13.33
CA VAL A 365 6.93 29.12 -14.78
C VAL A 365 6.73 27.66 -15.24
N ALA A 366 7.31 26.68 -14.55
CA ALA A 366 7.19 25.27 -14.91
C ALA A 366 5.73 24.77 -14.82
N PHE A 367 5.01 25.18 -13.77
CA PHE A 367 3.60 24.86 -13.58
C PHE A 367 2.72 25.50 -14.67
N SER A 368 2.79 26.81 -14.87
CA SER A 368 1.95 27.51 -15.85
C SER A 368 2.17 26.96 -17.27
N ARG A 369 3.44 26.72 -17.65
CA ARG A 369 3.81 26.11 -18.93
C ARG A 369 3.22 24.71 -19.13
N CYS A 370 3.24 23.84 -18.10
CA CYS A 370 2.66 22.49 -18.23
C CYS A 370 1.12 22.52 -18.32
N MET A 371 0.49 23.56 -17.76
CA MET A 371 -0.95 23.83 -17.76
C MET A 371 -1.44 24.67 -18.95
N LYS A 372 -0.66 24.71 -20.06
CA LYS A 372 -0.98 25.46 -21.28
C LYS A 372 -1.19 26.97 -21.03
N ASN A 373 -0.48 27.53 -20.05
CA ASN A 373 -0.58 28.91 -19.58
C ASN A 373 -1.97 29.33 -19.06
N LYS A 374 -2.86 28.37 -18.74
CA LYS A 374 -4.02 28.65 -17.89
C LYS A 374 -3.52 28.99 -16.49
N LEU A 375 -3.95 30.14 -15.96
CA LEU A 375 -3.74 30.54 -14.57
C LEU A 375 -5.03 30.34 -13.76
N SER A 376 -4.93 30.33 -12.43
CA SER A 376 -6.10 30.35 -11.55
C SER A 376 -6.64 31.77 -11.36
N ILE A 377 -7.86 31.90 -10.84
CA ILE A 377 -8.43 33.19 -10.41
C ILE A 377 -7.80 33.56 -9.06
N THR A 378 -7.78 32.59 -8.13
CA THR A 378 -7.20 32.73 -6.80
C THR A 378 -6.08 31.69 -6.60
N ILE A 379 -5.02 32.07 -5.89
CA ILE A 379 -4.07 31.14 -5.28
C ILE A 379 -3.92 31.44 -3.78
N PHE A 380 -3.95 30.38 -2.96
CA PHE A 380 -3.75 30.43 -1.52
C PHE A 380 -2.37 29.87 -1.16
N THR A 381 -1.51 30.69 -0.56
CA THR A 381 -0.21 30.26 0.00
C THR A 381 -0.16 30.46 1.52
N ASP A 382 0.95 30.10 2.16
CA ASP A 382 1.26 30.56 3.51
C ASP A 382 1.71 32.04 3.51
N GLN A 383 2.29 32.54 4.62
CA GLN A 383 2.74 33.93 4.77
C GLN A 383 4.20 34.15 4.30
N ASP A 384 4.77 33.25 3.50
CA ASP A 384 6.14 33.38 3.03
C ASP A 384 6.37 34.57 2.08
N ALA A 385 7.51 35.24 2.26
CA ALA A 385 7.88 36.42 1.51
C ALA A 385 8.43 36.10 0.10
N ALA A 386 9.03 34.92 -0.08
CA ALA A 386 9.60 34.48 -1.35
C ALA A 386 8.51 33.97 -2.31
N MET A 387 7.58 33.12 -1.85
CA MET A 387 6.36 32.77 -2.59
C MET A 387 5.57 34.03 -2.97
N ALA A 388 5.41 34.96 -2.02
CA ALA A 388 4.70 36.21 -2.27
C ALA A 388 5.41 37.12 -3.28
N ALA A 389 6.73 37.03 -3.45
CA ALA A 389 7.47 37.75 -4.48
C ALA A 389 7.34 37.07 -5.85
N ALA A 390 7.61 35.76 -5.92
CA ALA A 390 7.51 34.98 -7.15
C ALA A 390 6.11 35.07 -7.79
N LEU A 391 5.04 35.00 -6.99
CA LEU A 391 3.66 35.19 -7.48
C LEU A 391 3.38 36.59 -8.04
N ARG A 392 4.05 37.64 -7.58
CA ARG A 392 3.91 38.99 -8.16
C ARG A 392 4.66 39.16 -9.47
N ASN A 393 5.75 38.41 -9.65
CA ASN A 393 6.60 38.51 -10.82
C ASN A 393 6.03 37.66 -11.96
N GLU A 394 5.69 36.40 -11.68
CA GLU A 394 5.19 35.46 -12.71
C GLU A 394 3.68 35.56 -12.95
N TRP A 395 2.87 35.69 -11.89
CA TRP A 395 1.41 35.58 -11.96
C TRP A 395 0.70 36.88 -11.49
N PRO A 396 1.06 38.08 -12.00
CA PRO A 396 0.62 39.38 -11.45
C PRO A 396 -0.91 39.63 -11.50
N THR A 397 -1.65 38.90 -12.34
CA THR A 397 -3.11 38.99 -12.46
C THR A 397 -3.87 38.04 -11.53
N VAL A 398 -3.20 37.10 -10.87
CA VAL A 398 -3.84 36.09 -10.01
C VAL A 398 -4.00 36.66 -8.60
N PHE A 399 -5.17 36.47 -8.00
CA PHE A 399 -5.40 36.93 -6.64
C PHE A 399 -4.64 36.05 -5.63
N HIS A 400 -3.53 36.57 -5.10
CA HIS A 400 -2.80 35.96 -3.99
C HIS A 400 -3.58 36.20 -2.69
N ALA A 401 -4.18 35.12 -2.17
CA ALA A 401 -4.78 35.03 -0.84
C ALA A 401 -3.84 34.29 0.14
N LEU A 402 -3.98 34.58 1.44
CA LEU A 402 -3.19 33.98 2.51
C LEU A 402 -4.00 32.94 3.28
N CYS A 403 -3.37 31.81 3.57
CA CYS A 403 -4.00 30.67 4.26
C CYS A 403 -4.28 30.97 5.74
N THR A 404 -5.56 31.04 6.13
CA THR A 404 -6.01 31.23 7.51
C THR A 404 -5.50 30.15 8.47
N TRP A 405 -5.23 28.93 7.99
CA TRP A 405 -4.58 27.87 8.78
C TRP A 405 -3.12 28.18 9.06
N HIS A 406 -2.36 28.64 8.05
CA HIS A 406 -0.98 29.07 8.25
C HIS A 406 -0.89 30.33 9.12
N ILE A 407 -1.86 31.24 9.02
CA ILE A 407 -2.00 32.36 9.94
C ILE A 407 -2.21 31.84 11.38
N LEU A 408 -3.11 30.88 11.63
CA LEU A 408 -3.32 30.27 12.96
C LEU A 408 -2.10 29.47 13.46
N MET A 409 -1.36 28.79 12.59
CA MET A 409 -0.16 28.05 12.97
C MET A 409 1.05 28.97 13.18
N ASN A 410 1.14 30.11 12.49
CA ASN A 410 2.12 31.15 12.76
C ASN A 410 1.76 31.94 14.02
N ALA A 411 0.48 32.19 14.29
CA ALA A 411 0.00 32.72 15.56
C ALA A 411 0.49 31.84 16.73
N LYS A 412 0.43 30.50 16.60
CA LYS A 412 0.95 29.55 17.61
C LYS A 412 2.49 29.54 17.76
N LYS A 413 3.23 30.18 16.85
CA LYS A 413 4.68 30.44 16.96
C LYS A 413 4.96 31.80 17.63
N HIS A 414 4.16 32.82 17.35
CA HIS A 414 4.40 34.22 17.73
C HIS A 414 3.63 34.70 18.97
N LEU A 415 2.56 34.00 19.39
CA LEU A 415 1.71 34.39 20.52
C LEU A 415 1.85 33.41 21.70
N ARG A 416 1.30 33.82 22.85
CA ARG A 416 1.28 33.07 24.11
C ARG A 416 0.72 31.65 23.93
N LYS A 417 1.27 30.66 24.65
CA LYS A 417 0.85 29.25 24.56
C LYS A 417 -0.29 28.85 25.51
N ASP A 418 -0.89 29.82 26.21
CA ASP A 418 -1.95 29.55 27.19
C ASP A 418 -3.28 29.10 26.53
N LYS A 419 -3.96 28.14 27.17
CA LYS A 419 -5.18 27.53 26.63
C LYS A 419 -6.40 28.44 26.70
N ALA A 420 -6.52 29.30 27.72
CA ALA A 420 -7.63 30.24 27.82
C ALA A 420 -7.48 31.37 26.79
N PHE A 421 -6.27 31.91 26.66
CA PHE A 421 -5.87 32.81 25.58
C PHE A 421 -6.18 32.20 24.19
N TRP A 422 -5.76 30.96 23.92
CA TRP A 422 -6.07 30.32 22.63
C TRP A 422 -7.57 30.17 22.36
N LYS A 423 -8.38 29.86 23.37
CA LYS A 423 -9.84 29.77 23.19
C LYS A 423 -10.45 31.14 22.85
N LYS A 424 -10.03 32.23 23.53
CA LYS A 424 -10.45 33.60 23.22
C LYS A 424 -10.00 34.01 21.81
N PHE A 425 -8.69 33.99 21.57
CA PHE A 425 -8.10 34.44 20.30
C PHE A 425 -8.69 33.69 19.10
N GLN A 426 -8.86 32.36 19.20
CA GLN A 426 -9.46 31.57 18.13
C GLN A 426 -10.93 31.94 17.87
N HIS A 427 -11.69 32.34 18.90
CA HIS A 427 -13.07 32.79 18.74
C HIS A 427 -13.13 34.12 17.97
N HIS A 428 -12.44 35.16 18.45
CA HIS A 428 -12.44 36.48 17.77
C HIS A 428 -11.84 36.40 16.36
N ILE A 429 -10.69 35.74 16.16
CA ILE A 429 -10.05 35.68 14.84
C ILE A 429 -10.86 34.84 13.83
N SER A 430 -11.67 33.88 14.29
CA SER A 430 -12.58 33.14 13.41
C SER A 430 -13.67 34.05 12.84
N PHE A 431 -14.27 34.90 13.68
CA PHE A 431 -15.22 35.91 13.23
C PHE A 431 -14.57 36.86 12.21
N ILE A 432 -13.40 37.41 12.54
CA ILE A 432 -12.64 38.31 11.64
C ILE A 432 -12.18 37.62 10.34
N PHE A 433 -12.04 36.28 10.31
CA PHE A 433 -11.72 35.54 9.09
C PHE A 433 -12.91 35.35 8.14
N TYR A 434 -14.11 35.12 8.67
CA TYR A 434 -15.22 34.55 7.88
C TYR A 434 -16.50 35.40 7.88
N ASP A 435 -16.77 36.11 8.97
CA ASP A 435 -18.12 36.59 9.32
C ASP A 435 -18.25 38.13 9.34
N VAL A 436 -17.22 38.86 8.89
CA VAL A 436 -17.19 40.33 8.81
C VAL A 436 -17.61 40.85 7.43
N ASP A 437 -18.50 41.84 7.40
CA ASP A 437 -19.13 42.42 6.21
C ASP A 437 -18.76 43.89 5.89
N SER A 438 -18.16 44.64 6.81
CA SER A 438 -17.73 46.05 6.61
C SER A 438 -16.32 46.36 7.16
N GLU A 439 -15.66 47.43 6.68
CA GLU A 439 -14.32 47.81 7.20
C GLU A 439 -14.40 48.39 8.62
N GLU A 440 -15.52 49.03 8.96
CA GLU A 440 -15.83 49.50 10.32
C GLU A 440 -15.99 48.32 11.29
N GLU A 441 -16.73 47.28 10.88
CA GLU A 441 -16.86 46.04 11.64
C GLU A 441 -15.53 45.30 11.77
N PHE A 442 -14.70 45.27 10.72
CA PHE A 442 -13.35 44.73 10.80
C PHE A 442 -12.52 45.45 11.88
N ASP A 443 -12.50 46.79 11.88
CA ASP A 443 -11.70 47.55 12.82
C ASP A 443 -12.27 47.52 14.26
N MET A 444 -13.59 47.43 14.43
CA MET A 444 -14.21 47.15 15.73
C MET A 444 -13.85 45.76 16.25
N ALA A 445 -14.09 44.70 15.47
CA ALA A 445 -13.81 43.33 15.87
C ALA A 445 -12.32 43.08 16.13
N TRP A 446 -11.43 43.69 15.33
CA TRP A 446 -9.99 43.67 15.56
C TRP A 446 -9.60 44.39 16.86
N SER A 447 -10.20 45.55 17.14
CA SER A 447 -9.93 46.30 18.38
C SER A 447 -10.41 45.54 19.62
N THR A 448 -11.59 44.93 19.57
CA THR A 448 -12.11 44.05 20.63
C THR A 448 -11.19 42.83 20.83
N MET A 449 -10.76 42.16 19.76
CA MET A 449 -9.79 41.07 19.86
C MET A 449 -8.49 41.50 20.56
N VAL A 450 -7.95 42.67 20.20
CA VAL A 450 -6.72 43.19 20.81
C VAL A 450 -6.93 43.49 22.29
N SER A 451 -8.03 44.15 22.65
CA SER A 451 -8.42 44.42 24.05
C SER A 451 -8.55 43.13 24.87
N ASP A 452 -9.36 42.18 24.42
CA ASP A 452 -9.76 41.00 25.20
C ASP A 452 -8.66 39.94 25.35
N CYS A 453 -7.68 39.96 24.44
CA CYS A 453 -6.55 39.02 24.42
C CYS A 453 -5.23 39.64 24.92
N PHE A 454 -5.05 40.97 24.88
CA PHE A 454 -3.80 41.66 25.24
C PHE A 454 -4.00 42.89 26.18
N PRO A 455 -4.82 42.82 27.25
CA PRO A 455 -5.27 44.01 27.98
C PRO A 455 -4.18 44.78 28.75
N ASN A 456 -3.06 44.14 29.11
CA ASN A 456 -2.09 44.68 30.07
C ASN A 456 -0.82 45.29 29.45
N SER A 457 -0.83 45.59 28.15
CA SER A 457 0.36 46.10 27.42
C SER A 457 1.59 45.17 27.42
N ASP A 458 1.40 43.86 27.61
CA ASP A 458 2.37 42.78 27.32
C ASP A 458 2.63 42.63 25.79
N ILE A 459 2.95 43.75 25.14
CA ILE A 459 2.94 43.99 23.69
C ILE A 459 4.21 43.45 23.00
N ALA A 460 5.25 43.10 23.76
CA ALA A 460 6.51 42.61 23.23
C ALA A 460 6.36 41.33 22.39
N ASP A 461 5.65 40.32 22.92
CA ASP A 461 5.51 39.01 22.29
C ASP A 461 4.31 38.98 21.31
N GLY A 462 4.55 39.51 20.11
CA GLY A 462 3.72 39.23 18.93
C GLY A 462 2.99 40.41 18.30
N HIS A 463 2.97 41.60 18.93
CA HIS A 463 2.30 42.78 18.36
C HIS A 463 2.84 43.14 16.96
N GLN A 464 4.16 43.07 16.75
CA GLN A 464 4.77 43.33 15.43
C GLN A 464 4.38 42.27 14.38
N TRP A 465 3.91 41.07 14.77
CA TRP A 465 3.32 40.10 13.84
C TRP A 465 1.84 40.40 13.59
N LEU A 466 1.06 40.77 14.61
CA LEU A 466 -0.34 41.20 14.48
C LEU A 466 -0.49 42.43 13.57
N GLU A 467 0.35 43.45 13.72
CA GLU A 467 0.35 44.63 12.84
C GLU A 467 0.68 44.28 11.38
N ARG A 468 1.63 43.37 11.17
CA ARG A 468 1.91 42.82 9.83
C ARG A 468 0.71 42.04 9.29
N LEU A 469 0.00 41.28 10.13
CA LEU A 469 -1.22 40.57 9.74
C LEU A 469 -2.34 41.54 9.34
N LYS A 470 -2.60 42.60 10.14
CA LYS A 470 -3.59 43.64 9.84
C LYS A 470 -3.28 44.39 8.54
N LYS A 471 -2.00 44.64 8.24
CA LYS A 471 -1.55 45.22 6.96
C LYS A 471 -1.92 44.34 5.75
N PHE A 472 -1.94 43.02 5.91
CA PHE A 472 -2.31 42.06 4.86
C PHE A 472 -3.79 41.60 4.92
N ARG A 473 -4.66 42.25 5.70
CA ARG A 473 -6.09 41.89 5.88
C ARG A 473 -6.85 41.58 4.58
N HIS A 474 -6.56 42.36 3.54
CA HIS A 474 -7.10 42.22 2.19
C HIS A 474 -6.83 40.87 1.51
N ARG A 475 -5.94 40.02 2.05
CA ARG A 475 -5.60 38.70 1.51
C ARG A 475 -6.23 37.52 2.26
N TRP A 476 -6.78 37.72 3.46
CA TRP A 476 -7.19 36.61 4.33
C TRP A 476 -8.57 36.76 4.99
N CYS A 477 -9.12 37.97 5.08
CA CYS A 477 -10.45 38.20 5.62
C CYS A 477 -11.53 38.09 4.52
N SER A 478 -12.66 37.45 4.84
CA SER A 478 -13.83 37.28 3.97
C SER A 478 -14.26 38.58 3.27
N LEU A 479 -14.20 39.70 3.99
CA LEU A 479 -14.56 41.05 3.54
C LEU A 479 -13.95 41.48 2.20
N TRP A 480 -12.69 41.11 1.93
CA TRP A 480 -12.02 41.40 0.65
C TRP A 480 -11.91 40.16 -0.26
N LEU A 481 -11.96 38.95 0.32
CA LEU A 481 -12.07 37.70 -0.45
C LEU A 481 -13.42 37.57 -1.17
N ARG A 482 -14.47 38.30 -0.75
CA ARG A 482 -15.83 38.19 -1.32
C ARG A 482 -15.97 38.62 -2.79
N ASP A 483 -14.96 39.30 -3.35
CA ASP A 483 -14.91 39.64 -4.76
C ASP A 483 -14.16 38.62 -5.63
N GLN A 484 -13.57 37.59 -5.03
CA GLN A 484 -12.72 36.61 -5.70
C GLN A 484 -13.37 35.23 -5.68
N PHE A 485 -13.20 34.48 -6.77
CA PHE A 485 -13.69 33.11 -6.81
C PHE A 485 -12.72 32.19 -6.05
N THR A 486 -13.23 31.46 -5.05
CA THR A 486 -12.41 30.67 -4.10
C THR A 486 -12.84 29.20 -3.98
N ALA A 487 -13.88 28.76 -4.69
CA ALA A 487 -14.48 27.42 -4.56
C ALA A 487 -14.92 27.02 -3.12
N GLY A 488 -15.00 27.99 -2.20
CA GLY A 488 -15.15 27.73 -0.77
C GLY A 488 -13.92 27.08 -0.12
N MET A 489 -12.73 27.37 -0.64
CA MET A 489 -11.45 27.03 -0.01
C MET A 489 -11.19 27.96 1.19
N LEU A 490 -12.00 27.81 2.24
CA LEU A 490 -11.62 28.22 3.58
C LEU A 490 -10.41 27.35 3.95
N THR A 491 -9.23 27.95 3.87
CA THR A 491 -7.99 27.22 3.52
C THR A 491 -7.59 26.14 4.52
N THR A 492 -8.05 26.25 5.77
CA THR A 492 -7.99 25.19 6.80
C THR A 492 -8.41 23.83 6.27
N GLN A 493 -9.51 23.73 5.54
CA GLN A 493 -10.00 22.45 5.02
C GLN A 493 -9.11 21.88 3.92
N ALA A 494 -8.43 22.73 3.14
CA ALA A 494 -7.56 22.30 2.05
C ALA A 494 -6.17 21.87 2.56
N SER A 495 -5.47 22.75 3.30
CA SER A 495 -4.12 22.48 3.78
C SER A 495 -4.08 21.42 4.89
N GLU A 496 -5.02 21.45 5.85
CA GLU A 496 -5.03 20.45 6.93
C GLU A 496 -5.35 19.05 6.39
N SER A 497 -6.33 18.92 5.49
CA SER A 497 -6.68 17.65 4.86
C SER A 497 -5.55 17.12 3.98
N CYS A 498 -4.89 17.97 3.19
CA CYS A 498 -3.75 17.56 2.38
C CYS A 498 -2.57 17.15 3.27
N ASN A 499 -2.20 17.95 4.27
CA ASN A 499 -1.06 17.69 5.14
C ASN A 499 -1.28 16.50 6.08
N ALA A 500 -2.52 16.21 6.47
CA ALA A 500 -2.89 14.97 7.14
C ALA A 500 -2.72 13.76 6.22
N GLN A 501 -3.22 13.81 4.98
CA GLN A 501 -3.09 12.72 4.01
C GLN A 501 -1.62 12.47 3.62
N VAL A 502 -0.84 13.52 3.37
CA VAL A 502 0.61 13.43 3.13
C VAL A 502 1.31 12.64 4.23
N ARG A 503 0.98 12.88 5.52
CA ARG A 503 1.57 12.19 6.68
C ARG A 503 1.18 10.72 6.82
N LEU A 504 0.09 10.27 6.18
CA LEU A 504 -0.29 8.84 6.17
C LEU A 504 0.59 8.03 5.22
N PHE A 505 0.81 8.56 4.01
CA PHE A 505 1.54 7.89 2.93
C PHE A 505 3.05 8.17 2.97
N LEU A 506 3.47 9.42 3.15
CA LEU A 506 4.86 9.86 3.10
C LEU A 506 5.45 10.01 4.51
N LYS A 507 6.67 9.51 4.71
CA LYS A 507 7.33 9.45 6.01
C LYS A 507 8.78 9.93 5.86
N PRO A 508 9.34 10.71 6.81
CA PRO A 508 10.71 11.27 6.73
C PRO A 508 11.86 10.27 6.57
N ARG A 509 11.59 8.97 6.62
CA ARG A 509 12.56 7.88 6.41
C ARG A 509 12.46 7.24 5.02
N HIS A 510 11.59 7.74 4.15
CA HIS A 510 11.50 7.29 2.76
C HIS A 510 12.67 7.87 1.97
N ASP A 511 13.41 6.99 1.32
CA ASP A 511 14.32 7.33 0.23
C ASP A 511 13.49 7.62 -1.04
N LEU A 512 14.12 8.13 -2.11
CA LEU A 512 13.40 8.58 -3.31
C LEU A 512 12.63 7.45 -4.01
N ASP A 513 13.15 6.20 -3.99
CA ASP A 513 12.46 5.02 -4.53
C ASP A 513 11.09 4.80 -3.86
N LEU A 514 11.05 4.81 -2.53
CA LEU A 514 9.83 4.67 -1.74
C LEU A 514 8.96 5.93 -1.77
N PHE A 515 9.56 7.12 -1.89
CA PHE A 515 8.83 8.38 -1.94
C PHE A 515 7.86 8.40 -3.14
N PHE A 516 8.32 8.12 -4.36
CA PHE A 516 7.45 8.15 -5.53
C PHE A 516 6.43 7.02 -5.56
N ILE A 517 6.76 5.83 -5.04
CA ILE A 517 5.79 4.74 -4.84
C ILE A 517 4.66 5.19 -3.90
N HIS A 518 4.99 5.79 -2.76
CA HIS A 518 3.99 6.24 -1.79
C HIS A 518 3.24 7.50 -2.21
N PHE A 519 3.86 8.40 -2.98
CA PHE A 519 3.19 9.53 -3.62
C PHE A 519 2.18 9.05 -4.66
N SER A 520 2.55 8.07 -5.50
CA SER A 520 1.62 7.43 -6.45
C SER A 520 0.44 6.77 -5.73
N SER A 521 0.68 6.11 -4.59
CA SER A 521 -0.38 5.54 -3.75
C SER A 521 -1.33 6.60 -3.16
N LEU A 522 -0.81 7.78 -2.76
CA LEU A 522 -1.62 8.93 -2.31
C LEU A 522 -2.54 9.45 -3.43
N LEU A 523 -2.05 9.51 -4.67
CA LEU A 523 -2.85 9.89 -5.83
C LEU A 523 -3.92 8.84 -6.16
N ALA A 524 -3.56 7.55 -6.11
CA ALA A 524 -4.49 6.45 -6.35
C ALA A 524 -5.63 6.43 -5.32
N ASP A 525 -5.35 6.69 -4.04
CA ASP A 525 -6.37 6.80 -2.99
C ASP A 525 -7.34 7.98 -3.23
N LYS A 526 -6.81 9.16 -3.64
CA LYS A 526 -7.65 10.32 -4.01
C LYS A 526 -8.55 10.01 -5.22
N ARG A 527 -7.99 9.41 -6.27
CA ARG A 527 -8.72 9.05 -7.50
C ARG A 527 -9.77 7.98 -7.25
N ARG A 528 -9.46 6.96 -6.43
CA ARG A 528 -10.43 5.95 -5.98
C ARG A 528 -11.61 6.59 -5.24
N LYS A 529 -11.37 7.50 -4.29
CA LYS A 529 -12.41 8.22 -3.54
C LYS A 529 -13.30 9.09 -4.44
N GLU A 530 -12.71 9.70 -5.47
CA GLU A 530 -13.48 10.37 -6.52
C GLU A 530 -14.34 9.37 -7.29
N THR A 531 -13.78 8.27 -7.82
CA THR A 531 -14.54 7.24 -8.55
C THR A 531 -15.68 6.65 -7.73
N GLU A 532 -15.47 6.41 -6.44
CA GLU A 532 -16.51 5.95 -5.49
C GLU A 532 -17.63 6.99 -5.33
N SER A 533 -17.28 8.29 -5.37
CA SER A 533 -18.26 9.38 -5.27
C SER A 533 -19.01 9.61 -6.57
N GLU A 534 -18.30 9.51 -7.72
CA GLU A 534 -18.88 9.54 -9.07
C GLU A 534 -19.79 8.33 -9.32
N TYR A 535 -19.52 7.18 -8.71
CA TYR A 535 -20.38 5.99 -8.75
C TYR A 535 -21.62 6.19 -7.87
N ASN A 536 -21.44 6.50 -6.59
CA ASN A 536 -22.55 6.68 -5.64
C ASN A 536 -23.54 7.77 -6.12
N ALA A 537 -23.04 8.89 -6.65
CA ALA A 537 -23.86 9.96 -7.20
C ALA A 537 -24.63 9.61 -8.50
N LYS A 538 -24.39 8.42 -9.07
CA LYS A 538 -25.16 7.86 -10.20
C LYS A 538 -26.08 6.71 -9.78
N GLN A 539 -25.94 6.19 -8.56
CA GLN A 539 -26.81 5.13 -8.01
C GLN A 539 -28.06 5.69 -7.33
N SER A 540 -28.00 6.89 -6.75
CA SER A 540 -29.13 7.49 -6.04
C SER A 540 -29.26 9.00 -6.26
N ILE A 541 -30.50 9.47 -6.25
CA ILE A 541 -30.83 10.89 -6.12
C ILE A 541 -30.62 11.26 -4.63
N PRO A 542 -29.96 12.39 -4.31
CA PRO A 542 -29.78 12.79 -2.91
C PRO A 542 -31.12 13.14 -2.25
N TYR A 543 -31.26 12.83 -0.96
CA TYR A 543 -32.50 13.04 -0.21
C TYR A 543 -32.94 14.52 -0.18
N ILE A 544 -34.16 14.78 -0.67
CA ILE A 544 -34.72 16.12 -0.79
C ILE A 544 -35.64 16.38 0.41
N MET A 545 -35.22 17.30 1.29
CA MET A 545 -35.94 17.64 2.53
C MET A 545 -37.32 18.27 2.29
N LEU A 546 -37.51 18.91 1.14
CA LEU A 546 -38.78 19.49 0.68
C LEU A 546 -39.05 18.99 -0.74
N GLU A 547 -39.49 17.74 -0.87
CA GLU A 547 -39.65 17.02 -2.15
C GLU A 547 -40.48 17.79 -3.19
N ASN A 548 -41.46 18.58 -2.75
CA ASN A 548 -42.32 19.39 -3.62
C ASN A 548 -41.66 20.67 -4.16
N SER A 549 -40.43 21.03 -3.77
CA SER A 549 -39.73 22.22 -4.27
C SER A 549 -39.16 21.99 -5.67
N PRO A 550 -39.62 22.71 -6.72
CA PRO A 550 -39.09 22.55 -8.08
C PRO A 550 -37.59 22.91 -8.18
N ILE A 551 -37.16 23.91 -7.41
CA ILE A 551 -35.75 24.36 -7.35
C ILE A 551 -34.85 23.27 -6.76
N LEU A 552 -35.28 22.59 -5.70
CA LEU A 552 -34.51 21.48 -5.13
C LEU A 552 -34.54 20.23 -6.03
N GLN A 553 -35.67 19.90 -6.65
CA GLN A 553 -35.74 18.83 -7.65
C GLN A 553 -34.82 19.09 -8.84
N HIS A 554 -34.67 20.34 -9.27
CA HIS A 554 -33.74 20.75 -10.32
C HIS A 554 -32.29 20.60 -9.84
N ALA A 555 -31.96 21.11 -8.66
CA ALA A 555 -30.62 21.05 -8.09
C ALA A 555 -30.14 19.60 -7.87
N ALA A 556 -31.01 18.71 -7.38
CA ALA A 556 -30.70 17.30 -7.09
C ALA A 556 -30.36 16.48 -8.35
N LYS A 557 -30.84 16.90 -9.53
CA LYS A 557 -30.58 16.23 -10.82
C LYS A 557 -29.28 16.70 -11.49
N ILE A 558 -28.74 17.85 -11.07
CA ILE A 558 -27.67 18.56 -11.79
C ILE A 558 -26.37 18.58 -10.99
N PHE A 559 -26.43 18.89 -9.69
CA PHE A 559 -25.25 19.08 -8.86
C PHE A 559 -24.78 17.78 -8.22
N THR A 560 -23.47 17.67 -7.92
CA THR A 560 -22.98 16.55 -7.10
C THR A 560 -23.61 16.57 -5.70
N PRO A 561 -23.78 15.42 -5.01
CA PRO A 561 -24.47 15.38 -3.71
C PRO A 561 -23.92 16.36 -2.67
N ASN A 562 -22.60 16.56 -2.62
CA ASN A 562 -21.93 17.49 -1.69
C ASN A 562 -22.15 18.98 -2.03
N ILE A 563 -22.58 19.31 -3.26
CA ILE A 563 -23.01 20.66 -3.65
C ILE A 563 -24.52 20.80 -3.46
N PHE A 564 -25.31 19.80 -3.85
CA PHE A 564 -26.75 19.77 -3.56
C PHE A 564 -27.04 19.94 -2.06
N GLU A 565 -26.31 19.25 -1.18
CA GLU A 565 -26.48 19.39 0.28
C GLU A 565 -26.24 20.84 0.76
N ARG A 566 -25.33 21.58 0.12
CA ARG A 566 -25.09 23.00 0.42
C ARG A 566 -26.21 23.91 -0.11
N ILE A 567 -26.74 23.61 -1.30
CA ILE A 567 -27.90 24.32 -1.86
C ILE A 567 -29.13 24.08 -0.98
N GLN A 568 -29.40 22.83 -0.58
CA GLN A 568 -30.48 22.45 0.32
C GLN A 568 -30.36 23.16 1.68
N LYS A 569 -29.16 23.23 2.26
CA LYS A 569 -28.92 24.00 3.50
C LYS A 569 -29.17 25.51 3.32
N GLN A 570 -28.80 26.11 2.19
CA GLN A 570 -29.15 27.51 1.90
C GLN A 570 -30.65 27.71 1.63
N TYR A 571 -31.32 26.73 1.03
CA TYR A 571 -32.75 26.78 0.73
C TYR A 571 -33.60 26.71 2.00
N LEU A 572 -33.33 25.74 2.88
CA LEU A 572 -34.03 25.62 4.17
C LEU A 572 -33.82 26.87 5.04
N VAL A 573 -32.59 27.39 5.08
CA VAL A 573 -32.30 28.63 5.79
C VAL A 573 -32.95 29.86 5.14
N ALA A 574 -33.27 29.84 3.84
CA ALA A 574 -34.00 30.94 3.18
C ALA A 574 -35.45 31.08 3.68
N GLU A 575 -36.02 30.03 4.29
CA GLU A 575 -37.40 30.05 4.78
C GLU A 575 -37.61 31.08 5.90
N SER A 576 -36.68 31.18 6.86
CA SER A 576 -36.75 32.08 8.02
C SER A 576 -36.53 33.57 7.69
N TYR A 577 -36.10 33.92 6.48
CA TYR A 577 -35.86 35.31 6.10
C TYR A 577 -37.17 36.01 5.70
N ILE A 578 -37.28 37.28 6.07
CA ILE A 578 -38.31 38.20 5.59
C ILE A 578 -37.78 38.91 4.35
N ILE A 579 -38.65 39.14 3.37
CA ILE A 579 -38.36 39.83 2.12
C ILE A 579 -39.20 41.10 2.02
N LYS A 580 -38.54 42.23 1.69
CA LYS A 580 -39.19 43.52 1.47
C LYS A 580 -38.71 44.13 0.16
N LYS A 581 -39.63 44.41 -0.76
CA LYS A 581 -39.32 45.16 -1.99
C LYS A 581 -38.88 46.59 -1.62
N LEU A 582 -37.79 47.05 -2.22
CA LEU A 582 -37.37 48.45 -2.20
C LEU A 582 -38.12 49.20 -3.31
N SER A 583 -38.28 50.52 -3.18
CA SER A 583 -39.11 51.33 -4.08
C SER A 583 -38.63 51.29 -5.54
N ASP A 584 -39.57 51.17 -6.48
CA ASP A 584 -39.37 51.18 -7.94
C ASP A 584 -38.94 52.56 -8.50
N ASN A 585 -37.78 53.05 -8.05
CA ASN A 585 -37.21 54.34 -8.45
C ASN A 585 -35.94 54.13 -9.31
N ARG A 586 -36.02 53.27 -10.32
CA ARG A 586 -34.97 53.14 -11.35
C ARG A 586 -35.59 52.83 -12.73
N ASP A 587 -35.28 53.67 -13.70
CA ASP A 587 -35.72 53.50 -15.10
C ASP A 587 -34.90 52.44 -15.87
N ASP A 588 -34.06 51.66 -15.18
CA ASP A 588 -33.14 50.66 -15.73
C ASP A 588 -33.68 49.21 -15.68
N GLY A 589 -34.84 48.98 -15.06
CA GLY A 589 -35.43 47.65 -14.84
C GLY A 589 -34.85 46.85 -13.66
N MET A 590 -33.99 47.45 -12.84
CA MET A 590 -33.36 46.80 -11.68
C MET A 590 -34.23 46.93 -10.42
N ILE A 591 -34.83 45.83 -9.98
CA ILE A 591 -35.61 45.79 -8.73
C ILE A 591 -34.70 45.43 -7.55
N GLY A 592 -34.75 46.22 -6.48
CA GLY A 592 -34.08 45.90 -5.21
C GLY A 592 -35.00 45.19 -4.23
N TYR A 593 -34.49 44.16 -3.55
CA TYR A 593 -35.15 43.49 -2.42
C TYR A 593 -34.23 43.47 -1.21
N LEU A 594 -34.72 43.95 -0.06
CA LEU A 594 -34.06 43.79 1.23
C LEU A 594 -34.49 42.46 1.86
N ILE A 595 -33.51 41.65 2.26
CA ILE A 595 -33.68 40.33 2.84
C ILE A 595 -33.03 40.32 4.23
N TYR A 596 -33.73 39.86 5.26
CA TYR A 596 -33.24 39.90 6.66
C TYR A 596 -33.90 38.81 7.53
N MET A 597 -33.27 38.43 8.64
CA MET A 597 -33.93 37.65 9.72
C MET A 597 -34.35 38.57 10.87
N MET A 598 -35.20 38.05 11.75
CA MET A 598 -35.49 38.63 13.06
C MET A 598 -34.83 37.75 14.14
N GLU A 599 -33.92 38.32 14.92
CA GLU A 599 -33.27 37.65 16.06
C GLU A 599 -33.41 38.56 17.29
N ASP A 600 -33.90 38.00 18.41
CA ASP A 600 -34.24 38.70 19.66
C ASP A 600 -35.09 39.98 19.54
N GLY A 601 -35.80 40.16 18.42
CA GLY A 601 -36.66 41.30 18.12
C GLY A 601 -35.99 42.39 17.27
N GLU A 602 -34.67 42.31 17.06
CA GLU A 602 -33.92 43.13 16.12
C GLU A 602 -33.78 42.43 14.76
N ARG A 603 -33.23 43.13 13.77
CA ARG A 603 -32.95 42.54 12.44
C ARG A 603 -31.50 42.10 12.35
N SER A 604 -31.29 40.90 11.81
CA SER A 604 -29.95 40.37 11.56
C SER A 604 -29.80 39.89 10.11
N ASP A 605 -28.55 39.75 9.69
CA ASP A 605 -28.15 39.35 8.33
C ASP A 605 -28.87 40.12 7.21
N GLU A 606 -29.10 41.42 7.40
CA GLU A 606 -29.65 42.29 6.34
C GLU A 606 -28.75 42.25 5.10
N ARG A 607 -29.33 41.99 3.92
CA ARG A 607 -28.68 42.07 2.61
C ARG A 607 -29.65 42.56 1.55
N VAL A 608 -29.17 43.41 0.65
CA VAL A 608 -29.87 43.73 -0.59
C VAL A 608 -29.54 42.70 -1.67
N VAL A 609 -30.58 42.29 -2.39
CA VAL A 609 -30.50 41.55 -3.66
C VAL A 609 -31.06 42.46 -4.75
N LEU A 610 -30.24 42.76 -5.75
CA LEU A 610 -30.68 43.42 -6.98
C LEU A 610 -31.11 42.35 -7.98
N VAL A 611 -32.17 42.62 -8.76
CA VAL A 611 -32.69 41.72 -9.80
C VAL A 611 -32.89 42.50 -11.08
N ASP A 612 -32.23 42.07 -12.15
CA ASP A 612 -32.58 42.42 -13.53
C ASP A 612 -33.75 41.54 -13.99
N ILE A 613 -34.90 42.14 -14.25
CA ILE A 613 -36.11 41.43 -14.68
C ILE A 613 -36.02 40.89 -16.12
N TYR A 614 -35.15 41.46 -16.96
CA TYR A 614 -35.00 41.08 -18.37
C TYR A 614 -33.97 39.97 -18.56
N THR A 615 -32.83 40.03 -17.87
CA THR A 615 -31.80 38.97 -17.92
C THR A 615 -31.98 37.89 -16.84
N THR A 616 -32.92 38.07 -15.92
CA THR A 616 -33.14 37.22 -14.73
C THR A 616 -31.93 37.11 -13.80
N THR A 617 -30.99 38.06 -13.88
CA THR A 617 -29.78 38.03 -13.07
C THR A 617 -30.04 38.66 -11.69
N LEU A 618 -29.79 37.88 -10.66
CA LEU A 618 -29.77 38.29 -9.26
C LEU A 618 -28.34 38.59 -8.80
N VAL A 619 -28.14 39.70 -8.09
CA VAL A 619 -26.86 40.08 -7.47
C VAL A 619 -27.10 40.40 -5.99
N CYS A 620 -26.58 39.55 -5.10
CA CYS A 620 -26.65 39.74 -3.65
C CYS A 620 -25.35 40.33 -3.08
N GLU A 621 -25.47 41.28 -2.16
CA GLU A 621 -24.34 41.91 -1.44
C GLU A 621 -23.44 40.93 -0.69
N CYS A 622 -23.96 39.78 -0.23
CA CYS A 622 -23.15 38.75 0.44
C CYS A 622 -22.18 38.02 -0.51
N ARG A 623 -22.32 38.20 -1.85
CA ARG A 623 -21.44 37.69 -2.92
C ARG A 623 -21.09 36.19 -2.83
N MET A 624 -21.93 35.38 -2.16
CA MET A 624 -21.72 33.94 -1.98
C MET A 624 -21.66 33.17 -3.30
N PHE A 625 -22.45 33.56 -4.30
CA PHE A 625 -22.35 32.95 -5.62
C PHE A 625 -21.01 33.29 -6.31
N ARG A 626 -20.54 34.53 -6.20
CA ARG A 626 -19.25 34.99 -6.78
C ARG A 626 -18.04 34.29 -6.15
N THR A 627 -18.11 33.95 -4.86
CA THR A 627 -17.03 33.25 -4.14
C THR A 627 -17.07 31.74 -4.30
N LEU A 628 -18.25 31.13 -4.18
CA LEU A 628 -18.42 29.67 -4.08
C LEU A 628 -18.91 29.02 -5.38
N GLY A 629 -19.57 29.76 -6.26
CA GLY A 629 -20.37 29.20 -7.35
C GLY A 629 -21.66 28.53 -6.89
N VAL A 630 -22.22 28.96 -5.74
CA VAL A 630 -23.43 28.40 -5.13
C VAL A 630 -24.33 29.53 -4.66
N LEU A 631 -25.63 29.45 -4.96
CA LEU A 631 -26.64 30.43 -4.53
C LEU A 631 -26.71 30.56 -3.00
N CYS A 632 -26.88 31.79 -2.50
CA CYS A 632 -27.18 32.03 -1.08
C CYS A 632 -28.68 31.97 -0.78
N ARG A 633 -28.97 31.79 0.51
CA ARG A 633 -30.29 31.99 1.13
C ARG A 633 -31.04 33.23 0.62
N HIS A 634 -30.35 34.37 0.50
CA HIS A 634 -30.97 35.64 0.07
C HIS A 634 -31.45 35.59 -1.39
N MET A 635 -30.63 35.10 -2.30
CA MET A 635 -31.00 34.94 -3.72
C MET A 635 -32.13 33.92 -3.87
N ILE A 636 -32.07 32.79 -3.13
CA ILE A 636 -33.11 31.76 -3.15
C ILE A 636 -34.45 32.34 -2.66
N LYS A 637 -34.46 33.18 -1.62
CA LYS A 637 -35.69 33.82 -1.11
C LYS A 637 -36.34 34.76 -2.13
N VAL A 638 -35.53 35.46 -2.94
CA VAL A 638 -36.02 36.31 -4.04
C VAL A 638 -36.50 35.47 -5.23
N MET A 639 -35.77 34.40 -5.60
CA MET A 639 -36.22 33.45 -6.62
C MET A 639 -37.57 32.81 -6.26
N TRP A 640 -37.79 32.48 -4.98
CA TRP A 640 -39.06 31.95 -4.50
C TRP A 640 -40.20 32.97 -4.69
N LEU A 641 -40.03 34.21 -4.24
CA LEU A 641 -41.04 35.28 -4.44
C LEU A 641 -41.40 35.46 -5.93
N LEU A 642 -40.39 35.47 -6.81
CA LEU A 642 -40.60 35.65 -8.24
C LEU A 642 -41.20 34.40 -8.92
N GLY A 643 -40.87 33.21 -8.44
CA GLY A 643 -41.41 31.94 -8.95
C GLY A 643 -42.91 31.73 -8.66
N ASP A 644 -43.39 32.23 -7.53
CA ASP A 644 -44.79 32.10 -7.07
C ASP A 644 -45.66 33.32 -7.40
N PHE A 645 -45.10 34.54 -7.41
CA PHE A 645 -45.86 35.79 -7.55
C PHE A 645 -45.31 36.79 -8.59
N GLY A 646 -44.25 36.46 -9.32
CA GLY A 646 -43.65 37.33 -10.35
C GLY A 646 -44.16 37.01 -11.76
N GLU A 647 -43.93 37.95 -12.69
CA GLU A 647 -44.18 37.76 -14.13
C GLU A 647 -43.21 36.73 -14.77
N VAL A 648 -42.12 36.38 -14.06
CA VAL A 648 -41.06 35.48 -14.51
C VAL A 648 -40.98 34.25 -13.60
N SER A 649 -41.54 33.13 -14.04
CA SER A 649 -41.66 31.91 -13.21
C SER A 649 -40.33 31.13 -13.07
N MET A 650 -39.48 31.58 -12.14
CA MET A 650 -38.23 30.89 -11.76
C MET A 650 -38.47 29.61 -10.94
N ARG A 651 -39.03 28.58 -11.58
CA ARG A 651 -39.20 27.23 -11.02
C ARG A 651 -37.95 26.35 -11.15
N SER A 652 -36.99 26.74 -11.98
CA SER A 652 -35.66 26.13 -12.09
C SER A 652 -34.57 27.10 -11.66
N ILE A 653 -33.34 26.59 -11.50
CA ILE A 653 -32.16 27.45 -11.33
C ILE A 653 -31.71 27.90 -12.73
N PRO A 654 -31.60 29.21 -13.02
CA PRO A 654 -31.11 29.69 -14.32
C PRO A 654 -29.69 29.19 -14.62
N ASP A 655 -29.42 28.86 -15.89
CA ASP A 655 -28.18 28.21 -16.32
C ASP A 655 -26.90 28.98 -15.95
N HIS A 656 -26.97 30.32 -15.90
CA HIS A 656 -25.84 31.16 -15.51
C HIS A 656 -25.46 31.05 -14.02
N TYR A 657 -26.31 30.41 -13.18
CA TYR A 657 -25.98 29.99 -11.82
C TYR A 657 -25.49 28.54 -11.71
N ILE A 658 -25.44 27.80 -12.83
CA ILE A 658 -25.02 26.39 -12.87
C ILE A 658 -23.58 26.31 -13.37
N LEU A 659 -22.61 26.52 -12.47
CA LEU A 659 -21.20 26.34 -12.84
C LEU A 659 -20.91 24.87 -13.16
N LYS A 660 -20.56 24.55 -14.41
CA LYS A 660 -20.25 23.18 -14.90
C LYS A 660 -19.38 22.38 -13.93
N ARG A 661 -18.38 23.03 -13.31
CA ARG A 661 -17.46 22.43 -12.32
C ARG A 661 -18.10 21.78 -11.08
N TRP A 662 -19.38 22.06 -10.80
CA TRP A 662 -20.12 21.53 -9.64
C TRP A 662 -21.19 20.50 -10.04
N THR A 663 -21.35 20.27 -11.35
CA THR A 663 -22.36 19.35 -11.90
C THR A 663 -21.89 17.90 -11.87
N LEU A 664 -22.83 16.95 -11.96
CA LEU A 664 -22.55 15.53 -12.22
C LEU A 664 -21.83 15.30 -13.55
N GLU A 665 -21.95 16.24 -14.50
CA GLU A 665 -21.32 16.20 -15.82
C GLU A 665 -20.03 17.05 -15.91
N ALA A 666 -19.44 17.44 -14.77
CA ALA A 666 -18.27 18.32 -14.74
C ALA A 666 -17.09 17.81 -15.60
N ARG A 667 -16.89 16.49 -15.68
CA ARG A 667 -15.87 15.85 -16.52
C ARG A 667 -16.29 15.66 -17.99
N GLY A 668 -17.60 15.68 -18.28
CA GLY A 668 -18.19 15.47 -19.62
C GLY A 668 -18.08 14.02 -20.13
N ARG A 669 -18.95 13.66 -21.09
CA ARG A 669 -18.78 12.46 -21.93
C ARG A 669 -18.04 12.75 -23.24
N GLU A 670 -17.51 13.96 -23.41
CA GLU A 670 -16.63 14.32 -24.52
C GLU A 670 -15.24 13.73 -24.30
N VAL A 671 -15.14 12.41 -24.49
CA VAL A 671 -13.92 11.80 -25.01
C VAL A 671 -13.78 12.29 -26.46
N VAL A 672 -13.24 13.50 -26.61
CA VAL A 672 -12.60 13.87 -27.87
C VAL A 672 -11.32 13.06 -27.91
N ASP A 673 -11.30 12.01 -28.74
CA ASP A 673 -10.12 11.20 -29.03
C ASP A 673 -9.05 12.04 -29.76
N VAL A 674 -8.35 12.88 -28.99
CA VAL A 674 -7.09 13.49 -29.41
C VAL A 674 -6.05 12.39 -29.32
N ASP A 675 -5.67 11.87 -30.50
CA ASP A 675 -4.84 10.69 -30.71
C ASP A 675 -5.50 9.37 -30.22
N GLY A 676 -6.53 8.94 -30.96
CA GLY A 676 -7.32 7.74 -30.67
C GLY A 676 -6.57 6.41 -30.79
N SER A 677 -5.92 5.98 -29.70
CA SER A 677 -5.56 4.57 -29.48
C SER A 677 -5.34 4.20 -28.00
N VAL A 678 -6.37 4.24 -27.16
CA VAL A 678 -6.35 3.62 -25.81
C VAL A 678 -7.60 2.78 -25.54
N GLY A 679 -7.66 1.60 -26.17
CA GLY A 679 -8.28 0.45 -25.50
C GLY A 679 -7.44 0.07 -24.26
N PRO A 680 -7.98 -0.70 -23.29
CA PRO A 680 -7.23 -1.11 -22.11
C PRO A 680 -5.98 -1.89 -22.53
N SER A 681 -4.82 -1.24 -22.41
CA SER A 681 -3.57 -1.71 -23.03
C SER A 681 -3.15 -3.06 -22.45
N ALA A 682 -3.21 -4.10 -23.28
CA ALA A 682 -2.71 -5.42 -22.92
C ALA A 682 -1.24 -5.32 -22.46
N PRO A 683 -0.85 -5.98 -21.35
CA PRO A 683 0.45 -5.76 -20.75
C PRO A 683 1.57 -6.31 -21.63
N ASN A 684 2.37 -5.42 -22.23
CA ASN A 684 3.53 -5.74 -23.08
C ASN A 684 4.37 -6.90 -22.49
N GLU A 685 4.42 -8.02 -23.22
CA GLU A 685 4.88 -9.31 -22.68
C GLU A 685 6.39 -9.38 -22.38
N ASN A 686 7.19 -8.51 -22.98
CA ASN A 686 8.66 -8.54 -22.95
C ASN A 686 9.28 -7.99 -21.64
N ASP A 687 8.68 -8.33 -20.49
CA ASP A 687 9.28 -8.15 -19.16
C ASP A 687 9.00 -9.38 -18.28
N ALA A 688 9.95 -10.32 -18.29
CA ALA A 688 9.91 -11.54 -17.48
C ALA A 688 9.79 -11.28 -15.96
N GLY A 689 10.15 -10.08 -15.50
CA GLY A 689 9.94 -9.62 -14.14
C GLY A 689 8.45 -9.51 -13.78
N LYS A 690 7.65 -8.92 -14.68
CA LYS A 690 6.21 -8.67 -14.51
C LYS A 690 5.38 -9.95 -14.60
N GLY A 691 5.59 -10.80 -15.61
CA GLY A 691 4.79 -12.01 -15.83
C GLY A 691 4.78 -12.98 -14.63
N ILE A 692 5.89 -13.08 -13.90
CA ILE A 692 5.96 -13.88 -12.65
C ILE A 692 5.12 -13.25 -11.52
N ALA A 693 5.07 -11.92 -11.41
CA ALA A 693 4.30 -11.22 -10.38
C ALA A 693 2.79 -11.17 -10.68
N MET A 694 2.43 -11.26 -11.97
CA MET A 694 1.05 -11.45 -12.45
C MET A 694 0.56 -12.85 -12.06
N ARG A 695 1.22 -13.91 -12.56
CA ARG A 695 0.90 -15.32 -12.23
C ARG A 695 0.87 -15.59 -10.73
N TYR A 696 1.80 -15.00 -9.96
CA TYR A 696 1.78 -15.12 -8.50
C TYR A 696 0.51 -14.52 -7.88
N ARG A 697 0.09 -13.31 -8.27
CA ARG A 697 -1.14 -12.69 -7.74
C ARG A 697 -2.40 -13.48 -8.11
N GLU A 698 -2.49 -13.94 -9.37
CA GLU A 698 -3.62 -14.75 -9.86
C GLU A 698 -3.73 -16.06 -9.09
N THR A 699 -2.63 -16.82 -9.01
CA THR A 699 -2.60 -18.08 -8.24
C THR A 699 -2.83 -17.86 -6.74
N THR A 700 -2.33 -16.78 -6.13
CA THR A 700 -2.65 -16.44 -4.73
C THR A 700 -4.14 -16.12 -4.54
N ALA A 701 -4.77 -15.39 -5.45
CA ALA A 701 -6.21 -15.12 -5.37
C ALA A 701 -7.04 -16.40 -5.46
N MET A 702 -6.73 -17.28 -6.42
CA MET A 702 -7.39 -18.58 -6.57
C MET A 702 -7.14 -19.51 -5.37
N LEU A 703 -5.92 -19.55 -4.83
CA LEU A 703 -5.58 -20.36 -3.65
C LEU A 703 -6.24 -19.81 -2.38
N ASN A 704 -6.38 -18.50 -2.23
CA ASN A 704 -7.10 -17.90 -1.11
C ASN A 704 -8.60 -18.24 -1.18
N GLN A 705 -9.22 -18.13 -2.36
CA GLN A 705 -10.62 -18.53 -2.55
C GLN A 705 -10.83 -20.02 -2.28
N LEU A 706 -9.93 -20.88 -2.76
CA LEU A 706 -9.96 -22.32 -2.48
C LEU A 706 -9.75 -22.61 -0.99
N ALA A 707 -8.85 -21.90 -0.31
CA ALA A 707 -8.64 -22.04 1.13
C ALA A 707 -9.88 -21.63 1.94
N MET A 708 -10.56 -20.55 1.56
CA MET A 708 -11.85 -20.15 2.15
C MET A 708 -12.91 -21.24 1.95
N ASN A 709 -13.09 -21.72 0.72
CA ASN A 709 -14.07 -22.76 0.40
C ASN A 709 -13.76 -24.08 1.15
N MET A 710 -12.50 -24.51 1.20
CA MET A 710 -12.08 -25.70 1.95
C MET A 710 -12.21 -25.54 3.47
N SER A 711 -12.08 -24.32 4.01
CA SER A 711 -12.25 -24.08 5.46
C SER A 711 -13.70 -24.16 5.93
N MET A 712 -14.65 -24.22 4.99
CA MET A 712 -16.08 -24.42 5.22
C MET A 712 -16.59 -25.77 4.67
N ALA A 713 -15.68 -26.65 4.19
CA ALA A 713 -16.01 -27.98 3.72
C ALA A 713 -16.00 -29.01 4.87
N ASP A 714 -16.62 -30.18 4.67
CA ASP A 714 -16.52 -31.29 5.62
C ASP A 714 -15.11 -31.88 5.66
N GLU A 715 -14.78 -32.63 6.72
CA GLU A 715 -13.43 -33.19 6.90
C GLU A 715 -13.04 -34.16 5.76
N LYS A 716 -14.02 -34.79 5.12
CA LYS A 716 -13.83 -35.78 4.04
C LYS A 716 -13.41 -35.09 2.74
N ASP A 717 -14.15 -34.08 2.30
CA ASP A 717 -13.80 -33.29 1.12
C ASP A 717 -12.60 -32.38 1.39
N TYR A 718 -12.43 -31.84 2.61
CA TYR A 718 -11.19 -31.16 3.00
C TYR A 718 -9.96 -32.06 2.78
N ASN A 719 -9.95 -33.29 3.31
CA ASN A 719 -8.82 -34.20 3.13
C ASN A 719 -8.61 -34.61 1.66
N LYS A 720 -9.69 -34.82 0.90
CA LYS A 720 -9.67 -35.10 -0.55
C LYS A 720 -9.06 -33.94 -1.35
N TRP A 721 -9.52 -32.70 -1.15
CA TRP A 721 -8.98 -31.51 -1.79
C TRP A 721 -7.54 -31.21 -1.35
N MET A 722 -7.20 -31.46 -0.08
CA MET A 722 -5.81 -31.36 0.40
C MET A 722 -4.89 -32.41 -0.24
N GLY A 723 -5.40 -33.60 -0.54
CA GLY A 723 -4.72 -34.62 -1.34
C GLY A 723 -4.48 -34.17 -2.79
N VAL A 724 -5.48 -33.53 -3.42
CA VAL A 724 -5.33 -32.91 -4.76
C VAL A 724 -4.30 -31.79 -4.73
N LEU A 725 -4.35 -30.88 -3.75
CA LEU A 725 -3.39 -29.78 -3.61
C LEU A 725 -1.95 -30.28 -3.41
N LYS A 726 -1.73 -31.33 -2.62
CA LYS A 726 -0.41 -31.98 -2.50
C LYS A 726 0.10 -32.47 -3.87
N LYS A 727 -0.77 -33.08 -4.69
CA LYS A 727 -0.42 -33.52 -6.06
C LYS A 727 -0.12 -32.33 -6.98
N VAL A 728 -0.96 -31.31 -7.02
CA VAL A 728 -0.77 -30.09 -7.82
C VAL A 728 0.52 -29.34 -7.44
N CYS A 729 0.80 -29.17 -6.14
CA CYS A 729 2.07 -28.61 -5.67
C CYS A 729 3.28 -29.44 -6.10
N ASN A 730 3.19 -30.77 -6.03
CA ASN A 730 4.26 -31.65 -6.51
C ASN A 730 4.47 -31.55 -8.02
N GLU A 731 3.43 -31.35 -8.82
CA GLU A 731 3.54 -31.15 -10.27
C GLU A 731 4.05 -29.76 -10.66
N ALA A 732 3.61 -28.71 -9.96
CA ALA A 732 4.16 -27.37 -10.09
C ALA A 732 5.68 -27.37 -9.79
N ASN A 733 6.12 -28.09 -8.75
CA ASN A 733 7.54 -28.26 -8.43
C ASN A 733 8.32 -29.04 -9.51
N LYS A 734 7.70 -30.04 -10.16
CA LYS A 734 8.28 -30.76 -11.33
C LYS A 734 8.38 -29.86 -12.57
N ALA A 735 7.38 -29.01 -12.84
CA ALA A 735 7.42 -28.08 -13.96
C ALA A 735 8.48 -26.98 -13.74
N LEU A 736 8.55 -26.46 -12.51
CA LEU A 736 9.52 -25.46 -12.11
C LEU A 736 10.96 -25.98 -12.25
N SER A 737 11.26 -27.21 -11.82
CA SER A 737 12.61 -27.79 -11.95
C SER A 737 13.05 -28.02 -13.40
N LYS A 738 12.11 -28.21 -14.34
CA LYS A 738 12.38 -28.31 -15.79
C LYS A 738 12.65 -26.97 -16.48
N THR A 739 12.26 -25.85 -15.87
CA THR A 739 12.31 -24.51 -16.49
C THR A 739 13.60 -23.73 -16.15
N ILE A 740 14.48 -24.28 -15.29
CA ILE A 740 15.66 -23.59 -14.77
C ILE A 740 16.90 -23.88 -15.63
N THR A 741 17.36 -22.86 -16.37
CA THR A 741 18.67 -22.86 -17.03
C THR A 741 19.82 -22.82 -16.02
N SER A 742 21.06 -23.09 -16.47
CA SER A 742 22.19 -23.43 -15.60
C SER A 742 22.63 -22.34 -14.59
N GLU A 743 22.24 -21.08 -14.77
CA GLU A 743 22.71 -19.97 -13.92
C GLU A 743 21.78 -19.67 -12.72
N ASP A 744 20.47 -19.91 -12.84
CA ASP A 744 19.47 -19.59 -11.79
C ASP A 744 19.25 -20.71 -10.76
N ARG A 745 19.95 -21.85 -10.88
CA ARG A 745 19.81 -23.03 -9.99
C ARG A 745 20.01 -22.74 -8.49
N ARG A 746 20.58 -21.60 -8.12
CA ARG A 746 20.91 -21.22 -6.74
C ARG A 746 19.72 -20.84 -5.83
N SER A 747 18.50 -20.62 -6.35
CA SER A 747 17.38 -20.13 -5.52
C SER A 747 16.20 -21.08 -5.31
N VAL A 748 16.08 -22.18 -6.08
CA VAL A 748 14.84 -22.97 -6.14
C VAL A 748 14.97 -24.45 -5.73
N LEU A 749 16.14 -25.07 -5.83
CA LEU A 749 16.30 -26.47 -5.46
C LEU A 749 16.11 -26.71 -3.94
N ILE A 750 15.49 -27.86 -3.62
CA ILE A 750 15.04 -28.36 -2.31
C ILE A 750 13.63 -27.90 -1.90
N THR A 751 12.62 -28.29 -2.67
CA THR A 751 11.46 -28.99 -2.08
C THR A 751 11.74 -30.49 -2.13
N GLY A 752 11.65 -31.19 -1.00
CA GLY A 752 12.02 -32.60 -0.94
C GLY A 752 10.95 -33.52 -1.52
N LEU A 753 11.11 -33.96 -2.76
CA LEU A 753 10.50 -35.17 -3.35
C LEU A 753 11.25 -35.49 -4.66
N THR A 754 11.92 -36.64 -4.74
CA THR A 754 12.71 -37.03 -5.92
C THR A 754 11.91 -37.89 -6.89
N LEU A 755 12.03 -37.62 -8.20
CA LEU A 755 11.57 -38.53 -9.26
C LEU A 755 12.66 -38.67 -10.33
N LYS A 756 12.88 -39.90 -10.79
CA LYS A 756 13.82 -40.22 -11.89
C LYS A 756 13.07 -40.30 -13.21
N GLU A 757 13.49 -39.53 -14.21
CA GLU A 757 13.01 -39.73 -15.57
C GLU A 757 13.69 -40.96 -16.20
N LYS A 758 12.89 -41.92 -16.67
CA LYS A 758 13.33 -42.95 -17.62
C LYS A 758 13.30 -42.36 -19.03
N SER A 759 14.43 -41.89 -19.52
CA SER A 759 14.58 -41.61 -20.95
C SER A 759 14.54 -42.92 -21.74
N ASN A 760 13.88 -42.91 -22.91
CA ASN A 760 13.80 -44.06 -23.80
C ASN A 760 14.06 -43.57 -25.25
N PRO A 761 15.12 -44.04 -25.93
CA PRO A 761 15.53 -43.49 -27.23
C PRO A 761 14.63 -43.95 -28.38
N ARG A 762 14.57 -43.17 -29.47
CA ARG A 762 13.87 -43.54 -30.72
C ARG A 762 14.83 -43.78 -31.89
N SER A 763 14.69 -44.98 -32.47
CA SER A 763 14.88 -45.35 -33.88
C SER A 763 16.15 -44.93 -34.64
N HIS A 764 16.95 -45.91 -35.05
CA HIS A 764 16.81 -46.57 -36.38
C HIS A 764 17.57 -47.91 -36.41
N GLY A 765 17.11 -48.90 -37.21
CA GLY A 765 17.89 -50.13 -37.50
C GLY A 765 17.15 -51.47 -37.36
N LYS A 766 16.50 -51.90 -38.46
CA LYS A 766 16.19 -53.27 -38.95
C LYS A 766 16.27 -54.56 -38.07
N GLU A 767 15.29 -55.44 -38.33
CA GLU A 767 15.39 -56.92 -38.47
C GLU A 767 15.51 -57.86 -37.25
N ARG A 768 14.33 -58.27 -36.74
CA ARG A 768 13.83 -59.68 -36.68
C ARG A 768 14.73 -60.80 -36.11
N TYR A 769 14.47 -61.26 -34.87
CA TYR A 769 14.21 -62.69 -34.55
C TYR A 769 13.48 -62.86 -33.19
N GLN A 770 13.14 -64.10 -32.81
CA GLN A 770 12.16 -64.42 -31.74
C GLN A 770 12.75 -65.09 -30.46
N SER A 771 11.90 -65.13 -29.41
CA SER A 771 11.78 -66.20 -28.40
C SER A 771 12.72 -66.24 -27.17
N THR A 772 12.17 -65.80 -26.02
CA THR A 772 12.47 -66.33 -24.68
C THR A 772 11.22 -66.44 -23.80
N ASN A 773 10.44 -65.36 -23.72
CA ASN A 773 9.29 -65.18 -22.81
C ASN A 773 8.17 -66.25 -22.86
N GLU A 774 8.07 -67.06 -23.92
CA GLU A 774 6.98 -68.04 -24.02
C GLU A 774 7.21 -69.31 -23.18
N LYS A 775 8.48 -69.72 -22.98
CA LYS A 775 8.80 -70.93 -22.19
C LYS A 775 8.42 -70.77 -20.72
N GLU A 776 8.67 -69.60 -20.14
CA GLU A 776 8.37 -69.34 -18.73
C GLU A 776 6.85 -69.18 -18.47
N ARG A 777 6.14 -68.52 -19.39
CA ARG A 777 4.67 -68.37 -19.32
C ARG A 777 3.94 -69.72 -19.39
N ARG A 778 4.52 -70.71 -20.09
CA ARG A 778 4.03 -72.11 -20.12
C ARG A 778 4.34 -72.89 -18.81
N ARG A 779 5.40 -72.54 -18.07
CA ARG A 779 5.72 -73.15 -16.75
C ARG A 779 4.72 -72.74 -15.66
N LYS A 780 4.56 -71.44 -15.42
CA LYS A 780 3.67 -70.89 -14.38
C LYS A 780 2.21 -71.36 -14.57
N LYS A 781 1.75 -71.53 -15.82
CA LYS A 781 0.40 -72.04 -16.16
C LYS A 781 0.20 -73.55 -15.89
N ARG A 782 1.27 -74.34 -15.69
CA ARG A 782 1.20 -75.74 -15.20
C ARG A 782 1.17 -75.82 -13.67
N GLU A 783 1.90 -74.95 -12.97
CA GLU A 783 1.95 -74.91 -11.50
C GLU A 783 0.58 -74.47 -10.93
N TYR A 784 -0.05 -73.42 -11.48
CA TYR A 784 -1.40 -72.99 -11.09
C TYR A 784 -2.47 -74.09 -11.25
N ARG A 785 -2.42 -74.84 -12.36
CA ARG A 785 -3.35 -75.97 -12.63
C ARG A 785 -3.17 -77.18 -11.71
N LYS A 786 -2.08 -77.27 -10.94
CA LYS A 786 -1.93 -78.27 -9.86
C LYS A 786 -2.53 -77.82 -8.53
N ARG A 787 -2.60 -76.50 -8.27
CA ARG A 787 -3.13 -75.94 -7.01
C ARG A 787 -4.66 -75.83 -7.00
N MET A 788 -5.27 -75.62 -8.17
CA MET A 788 -6.73 -75.57 -8.40
C MET A 788 -7.43 -76.96 -8.46
N LYS A 789 -6.86 -78.00 -7.85
CA LYS A 789 -7.38 -79.39 -7.93
C LYS A 789 -7.47 -80.11 -6.58
N SER A 790 -7.49 -79.35 -5.49
CA SER A 790 -7.54 -79.85 -4.12
C SER A 790 -8.19 -78.79 -3.22
N ILE A 791 -9.07 -79.24 -2.31
CA ILE A 791 -9.94 -78.48 -1.39
C ILE A 791 -11.31 -78.14 -2.02
N GLU A 792 -12.36 -78.56 -1.32
CA GLU A 792 -13.78 -78.52 -1.72
C GLU A 792 -14.58 -77.54 -0.85
N VAL A 793 -15.89 -77.43 -1.11
CA VAL A 793 -16.79 -76.39 -0.55
C VAL A 793 -17.59 -76.90 0.65
N VAL A 794 -17.64 -76.11 1.73
CA VAL A 794 -18.74 -76.13 2.73
C VAL A 794 -19.02 -74.70 3.23
N THR A 795 -20.30 -74.37 3.36
CA THR A 795 -20.94 -73.21 4.03
C THR A 795 -22.26 -73.73 4.66
N PRO A 796 -23.14 -72.97 5.37
CA PRO A 796 -23.19 -71.53 5.64
C PRO A 796 -23.59 -71.17 7.11
N ASP A 797 -24.23 -70.01 7.33
CA ASP A 797 -25.23 -69.68 8.40
C ASP A 797 -24.75 -69.53 9.87
N ASP A 798 -25.30 -68.68 10.77
CA ASP A 798 -26.24 -67.52 10.66
C ASP A 798 -26.23 -66.63 11.94
N THR A 799 -26.86 -65.43 11.92
CA THR A 799 -27.32 -64.60 13.09
C THR A 799 -26.28 -64.12 14.16
N ALA A 800 -26.60 -63.33 15.21
CA ALA A 800 -27.32 -62.03 15.36
C ALA A 800 -27.10 -61.46 16.80
N HIS A 801 -27.39 -60.16 17.05
CA HIS A 801 -27.45 -59.49 18.39
C HIS A 801 -26.15 -59.44 19.23
N SER A 802 -26.05 -58.73 20.38
CA SER A 802 -26.47 -57.35 20.74
C SER A 802 -25.70 -56.86 22.00
N ASP A 803 -25.79 -55.55 22.30
CA ASP A 803 -25.65 -54.86 23.61
C ASP A 803 -24.39 -54.98 24.50
N GLY A 804 -24.13 -53.89 25.27
CA GLY A 804 -23.83 -54.03 26.70
C GLY A 804 -22.52 -53.45 27.29
N HIS A 805 -22.59 -52.19 27.78
CA HIS A 805 -21.89 -51.68 28.98
C HIS A 805 -20.33 -51.74 29.06
N LEU A 806 -19.63 -51.27 30.11
CA LEU A 806 -19.64 -50.01 30.91
C LEU A 806 -18.36 -50.03 31.80
N SER A 807 -18.06 -48.96 32.56
CA SER A 807 -16.92 -48.76 33.48
C SER A 807 -15.53 -48.70 32.83
N ASP A 808 -14.73 -47.64 32.98
CA ASP A 808 -14.26 -46.85 34.15
C ASP A 808 -13.00 -47.44 34.79
N LEU A 809 -11.88 -46.70 34.70
CA LEU A 809 -11.04 -46.41 35.85
C LEU A 809 -10.17 -45.16 35.60
N ASP A 810 -10.00 -44.37 36.65
CA ASP A 810 -9.08 -43.23 36.80
C ASP A 810 -7.59 -43.69 36.63
N ASP A 811 -6.56 -42.84 36.50
CA ASP A 811 -6.19 -41.93 37.58
C ASP A 811 -5.11 -40.84 37.30
N ASN A 812 -5.16 -39.82 38.17
CA ASN A 812 -4.09 -38.91 38.61
C ASN A 812 -3.37 -37.97 37.61
N ILE A 813 -3.98 -36.79 37.44
CA ILE A 813 -3.48 -35.49 37.96
C ILE A 813 -2.02 -35.09 37.65
N ALA A 814 -1.88 -33.96 36.93
CA ALA A 814 -0.63 -33.23 36.75
C ALA A 814 -0.22 -32.42 38.01
N GLN A 815 1.07 -32.15 38.15
CA GLN A 815 1.59 -31.20 39.14
C GLN A 815 2.71 -30.33 38.54
N TRP A 816 2.77 -29.07 38.97
CA TRP A 816 3.77 -28.03 38.65
C TRP A 816 3.70 -27.30 37.30
N LEU A 817 2.84 -26.27 37.30
CA LEU A 817 2.96 -24.95 36.64
C LEU A 817 2.90 -24.88 35.10
#